data_AF-A0A9Q1HYD7-F1
#
_entry.id   AF-A0A9Q1HYD7-F1
#
_cell.length_a   1.000
_cell.length_b   1.000
_cell.length_c   1.000
_cell.angle_alpha   90.00
_cell.angle_beta   90.00
_cell.angle_gamma   90.00
#
_symmetry.space_group_name_H-M   'P 1'
#
loop_
_entity.id
_entity.type
_entity.pdbx_description
1 polymer ?
#
loop_
_entity_poly.entity_id
_entity_poly.type
_entity_poly.pdbx_seq_one_letter_code
_entity_poly.pdbx_strand_id
1 'polypeptide(L)'
;MSPQGSEGSGGSLLSPSPLPPEGPHCGPADSCKAGSPVKPAPLEPDGDRPDSPKEILDLDSHNAAARRSASGFPYDPRTAPHPHMMPRPPYSTHPYHGAHYAPQRPHPHLMEALQRPPHLPFPPGQPRMALYGHPQASGHFQGMQVQQRALAPEHYLHPGQQAMCTGSPRSTGKTPSCRASCCPKIHALAHILHRRSPPNTAYSMAPQPFLHGLQVTVLSVLLLCWAGVCGGSPDPRHRDSLIQQEASQQTGGTVLLTEAERRLSTHLHKLKRQEVEGPQFPPAMHFFKARPFIQRSPVFKLLQKMPKGAALHLHDFSVVGVDWLVKNVTYRRHCYICFTPTQSVRFVFSATQPRPLPCCSSWVLLETLRAKVDNTSDLDHSLMQNLTLFTDDPAAAYPSQDVVWSRFEETFLAALGLVTHAPVFKDYFYEALRQFYMDNVMYLELRALLVKTYELDGRLHDRAWSLEAYRDVARQFVTEHPDFLGARIIFTVHRGLNLSEAEAVVEEAMQLQKKFPEVMAGFDMVGREDRGRPLWYFREALSLPAERGVTLPYFFHAGETDWEGRDVDENLLDALLFNTSRIGHGFALTRHPLAKELSRKRGVAVEVCPISNQVLKLVSDLRTHPAASLMSEGHPMVVSSDDPATFGATGLSYDFYEAFVGLGGLSAHLGTLKELAMNSIRYSSLSPQLKDKALALWQRKWDQFISENSQ
;
A
#
# COMPACT_ATOMS: atom_id res chain seq x y z
N MET A 1 7.14 29.06 56.90
CA MET A 1 8.21 29.21 57.91
C MET A 1 9.45 28.54 57.36
N SER A 2 10.61 29.18 57.44
CA SER A 2 11.92 28.54 57.22
C SER A 2 12.47 28.02 58.56
N PRO A 3 13.50 27.16 58.53
CA PRO A 3 14.82 27.67 58.95
C PRO A 3 15.94 27.37 57.94
N GLN A 4 17.18 27.71 58.30
CA GLN A 4 18.38 27.69 57.45
C GLN A 4 19.49 26.78 58.02
N GLY A 5 20.51 26.48 57.21
CA GLY A 5 21.79 25.89 57.64
C GLY A 5 22.04 24.49 57.06
N SER A 6 23.25 24.13 56.63
CA SER A 6 24.50 24.92 56.47
C SER A 6 25.40 24.31 55.39
N GLU A 7 26.48 24.99 55.01
CA GLU A 7 27.37 24.62 53.90
C GLU A 7 28.28 23.40 54.19
N GLY A 8 28.75 22.75 53.11
CA GLY A 8 29.81 21.75 53.13
C GLY A 8 30.39 21.53 51.73
N SER A 9 31.63 21.95 51.50
CA SER A 9 32.27 21.91 50.17
C SER A 9 32.99 20.58 49.91
N GLY A 10 32.90 20.08 48.67
CA GLY A 10 33.53 18.83 48.23
C GLY A 10 33.28 18.58 46.75
N GLY A 11 34.02 19.27 45.88
CA GLY A 11 33.80 19.21 44.43
C GLY A 11 34.59 18.11 43.72
N SER A 12 34.02 17.59 42.63
CA SER A 12 34.79 17.16 41.46
C SER A 12 34.02 17.46 40.19
N LEU A 13 34.73 17.96 39.18
CA LEU A 13 34.24 18.07 37.81
C LEU A 13 34.36 16.71 37.12
N LEU A 14 33.47 16.41 36.17
CA LEU A 14 33.81 16.05 34.78
C LEU A 14 32.57 15.65 33.97
N SER A 15 32.59 16.02 32.69
CA SER A 15 31.71 15.53 31.61
C SER A 15 32.63 15.23 30.40
N PRO A 16 32.11 14.70 29.28
CA PRO A 16 31.56 13.35 29.12
C PRO A 16 32.33 12.56 28.03
N SER A 17 31.79 11.42 27.56
CA SER A 17 32.26 10.61 26.39
C SER A 17 33.44 9.65 26.70
N PRO A 18 33.69 8.56 25.90
CA PRO A 18 33.23 8.30 24.52
C PRO A 18 32.52 6.95 24.25
N LEU A 19 32.22 6.75 22.96
CA LEU A 19 31.56 5.58 22.34
C LEU A 19 32.38 4.27 22.47
N PRO A 20 31.71 3.10 22.55
CA PRO A 20 32.31 1.79 22.26
C PRO A 20 32.39 1.51 20.74
N PRO A 21 33.24 0.56 20.29
CA PRO A 21 33.47 0.27 18.87
C PRO A 21 32.42 -0.65 18.23
N GLU A 22 32.52 -0.81 16.91
CA GLU A 22 31.64 -1.63 16.06
C GLU A 22 31.60 -3.10 16.50
N GLY A 23 30.39 -3.63 16.68
CA GLY A 23 30.12 -5.07 16.88
C GLY A 23 29.81 -5.78 15.55
N PRO A 24 29.96 -7.12 15.48
CA PRO A 24 29.80 -7.86 14.23
C PRO A 24 28.34 -7.85 13.72
N HIS A 25 28.16 -7.46 12.46
CA HIS A 25 26.86 -7.50 11.79
C HIS A 25 26.31 -8.93 11.70
N CYS A 26 25.09 -9.14 12.20
CA CYS A 26 24.36 -10.40 12.03
C CYS A 26 23.63 -10.40 10.68
N GLY A 27 24.26 -10.98 9.65
CA GLY A 27 23.59 -11.28 8.38
C GLY A 27 22.62 -12.48 8.47
N PRO A 28 21.79 -12.72 7.44
CA PRO A 28 20.97 -13.93 7.37
C PRO A 28 21.86 -15.18 7.38
N ALA A 29 21.48 -16.18 8.18
CA ALA A 29 22.37 -17.28 8.56
C ALA A 29 22.43 -18.38 7.49
N ASP A 30 23.58 -18.48 6.82
CA ASP A 30 23.90 -19.61 5.95
C ASP A 30 24.39 -20.84 6.74
N SER A 31 24.26 -22.04 6.17
CA SER A 31 24.34 -23.30 6.92
C SER A 31 25.77 -23.72 7.31
N CYS A 32 25.94 -24.27 8.52
CA CYS A 32 27.20 -24.89 8.93
C CYS A 32 26.98 -26.12 9.86
N LYS A 33 27.74 -27.19 9.61
CA LYS A 33 27.54 -28.52 10.25
C LYS A 33 28.38 -28.68 11.53
N ALA A 34 27.77 -29.18 12.60
CA ALA A 34 28.47 -29.57 13.82
C ALA A 34 29.13 -30.98 13.68
N GLY A 35 30.21 -31.22 14.43
CA GLY A 35 31.03 -32.43 14.33
C GLY A 35 30.61 -33.61 15.23
N SER A 36 31.19 -34.78 14.96
CA SER A 36 30.87 -36.06 15.60
C SER A 36 31.44 -36.21 17.03
N PRO A 37 30.76 -36.94 17.94
CA PRO A 37 31.33 -37.46 19.18
C PRO A 37 32.01 -38.85 19.00
N VAL A 38 32.55 -39.39 20.09
CA VAL A 38 33.51 -40.52 20.14
C VAL A 38 32.84 -41.89 20.38
N LYS A 39 33.50 -42.98 19.93
CA LYS A 39 33.12 -44.39 20.10
C LYS A 39 33.32 -44.94 21.53
N PRO A 40 32.54 -45.97 21.91
CA PRO A 40 33.07 -47.16 22.62
C PRO A 40 33.21 -48.40 21.72
N ALA A 41 33.73 -49.51 22.28
CA ALA A 41 33.94 -50.79 21.60
C ALA A 41 33.09 -51.94 22.22
N PRO A 42 32.88 -53.09 21.53
CA PRO A 42 31.79 -54.03 21.84
C PRO A 42 32.21 -55.35 22.53
N LEU A 43 31.21 -56.05 23.11
CA LEU A 43 31.22 -57.49 23.43
C LEU A 43 29.81 -58.09 23.19
N GLU A 44 29.77 -59.39 22.88
CA GLU A 44 28.70 -60.28 22.36
C GLU A 44 29.12 -61.74 22.71
N PRO A 45 28.35 -62.85 22.48
CA PRO A 45 26.95 -63.03 22.05
C PRO A 45 26.13 -64.08 22.89
N ASP A 46 24.89 -64.34 22.43
CA ASP A 46 24.09 -65.61 22.38
C ASP A 46 22.59 -65.25 22.60
N GLY A 47 21.61 -65.55 21.75
CA GLY A 47 21.14 -66.85 21.22
C GLY A 47 19.63 -66.94 21.59
N ASP A 48 18.64 -67.29 20.77
CA ASP A 48 18.61 -68.04 19.50
C ASP A 48 17.48 -67.57 18.54
N ARG A 49 17.36 -68.21 17.35
CA ARG A 49 16.31 -68.04 16.31
C ARG A 49 15.63 -69.41 16.01
N PRO A 50 14.68 -69.60 15.05
CA PRO A 50 14.06 -68.73 14.03
C PRO A 50 12.51 -68.58 14.27
N ASP A 51 11.60 -68.10 13.41
CA ASP A 51 11.43 -68.18 11.94
C ASP A 51 10.80 -66.93 11.28
N SER A 52 10.58 -67.00 9.96
CA SER A 52 10.24 -65.90 9.01
C SER A 52 9.40 -66.50 7.84
N PRO A 53 8.86 -65.78 6.81
CA PRO A 53 9.39 -64.52 6.27
C PRO A 53 8.44 -63.49 5.56
N LYS A 54 9.01 -62.28 5.32
CA LYS A 54 8.81 -61.38 4.15
C LYS A 54 7.43 -60.68 3.95
N GLU A 55 7.33 -59.47 3.40
CA GLU A 55 8.35 -58.49 2.96
C GLU A 55 7.80 -57.04 2.98
N ILE A 56 8.55 -56.09 3.56
CA ILE A 56 8.42 -54.63 3.38
C ILE A 56 9.86 -54.07 3.38
N LEU A 57 10.16 -53.07 2.55
CA LEU A 57 11.45 -52.38 2.53
C LEU A 57 11.27 -50.87 2.30
N ASP A 58 11.87 -50.08 3.18
CA ASP A 58 12.06 -48.64 3.03
C ASP A 58 13.21 -48.30 2.07
N LEU A 59 13.23 -47.05 1.59
CA LEU A 59 14.34 -46.46 0.83
C LEU A 59 14.80 -45.16 1.51
N ASP A 60 15.96 -45.22 2.18
CA ASP A 60 16.59 -44.06 2.81
C ASP A 60 18.09 -44.03 2.51
N SER A 61 18.48 -43.37 1.41
CA SER A 61 19.88 -43.09 1.10
C SER A 61 20.07 -42.03 0.00
N HIS A 62 20.83 -40.97 0.29
CA HIS A 62 22.15 -40.71 -0.31
C HIS A 62 22.69 -39.31 0.04
N ASN A 63 23.92 -39.22 0.56
CA ASN A 63 24.65 -37.95 0.68
C ASN A 63 26.18 -38.16 0.75
N ALA A 64 26.81 -38.61 -0.35
CA ALA A 64 28.27 -38.75 -0.44
C ALA A 64 28.80 -38.83 -1.89
N ALA A 65 29.31 -37.72 -2.45
CA ALA A 65 30.08 -37.74 -3.70
C ALA A 65 31.00 -36.51 -3.84
N ALA A 66 32.27 -36.62 -3.41
CA ALA A 66 33.32 -35.64 -3.75
C ALA A 66 34.75 -36.19 -3.56
N ARG A 67 35.50 -36.37 -4.67
CA ARG A 67 36.93 -36.00 -4.88
C ARG A 67 37.66 -36.86 -5.94
N ARG A 68 38.48 -36.16 -6.75
CA ARG A 68 39.46 -36.55 -7.81
C ARG A 68 39.02 -35.98 -9.17
N SER A 69 39.88 -35.41 -10.01
CA SER A 69 41.36 -35.24 -9.98
C SER A 69 41.80 -33.75 -9.95
N ALA A 70 43.10 -33.44 -10.08
CA ALA A 70 43.64 -32.08 -9.93
C ALA A 70 44.91 -31.79 -10.77
N SER A 71 45.05 -30.53 -11.24
CA SER A 71 46.30 -29.85 -11.68
C SER A 71 45.97 -28.43 -12.21
N GLY A 72 46.70 -27.34 -11.94
CA GLY A 72 47.74 -27.10 -10.92
C GLY A 72 48.53 -25.78 -11.13
N PHE A 73 48.79 -25.03 -10.04
CA PHE A 73 49.80 -23.95 -9.88
C PHE A 73 49.64 -22.64 -10.75
N PRO A 74 50.41 -21.54 -10.53
CA PRO A 74 50.08 -20.54 -9.46
C PRO A 74 50.31 -19.04 -9.83
N TYR A 75 49.70 -18.08 -9.11
CA TYR A 75 50.33 -16.76 -8.78
C TYR A 75 49.54 -15.94 -7.73
N ASP A 76 50.17 -14.87 -7.19
CA ASP A 76 49.73 -14.01 -6.06
C ASP A 76 50.46 -12.62 -6.16
N PRO A 77 50.13 -11.56 -5.40
CA PRO A 77 48.93 -10.68 -5.40
C PRO A 77 49.22 -9.20 -5.80
N ARG A 78 48.18 -8.33 -5.68
CA ARG A 78 48.18 -6.84 -5.80
C ARG A 78 48.24 -6.34 -7.27
N THR A 79 47.55 -5.29 -7.73
CA THR A 79 47.06 -4.03 -7.12
C THR A 79 45.74 -3.53 -7.75
N ALA A 80 45.13 -2.45 -7.20
CA ALA A 80 44.17 -1.57 -7.90
C ALA A 80 44.92 -0.35 -8.50
N PRO A 81 44.41 0.39 -9.53
CA PRO A 81 43.21 1.24 -9.41
C PRO A 81 42.33 1.42 -10.69
N HIS A 82 41.27 2.24 -10.57
CA HIS A 82 40.52 2.93 -11.65
C HIS A 82 41.41 3.95 -12.44
N PRO A 83 40.99 4.60 -13.58
CA PRO A 83 39.61 4.87 -14.03
C PRO A 83 39.27 4.92 -15.56
N HIS A 84 37.95 5.07 -15.84
CA HIS A 84 37.27 5.76 -16.96
C HIS A 84 37.45 5.44 -18.49
N MET A 85 36.30 5.58 -19.18
CA MET A 85 36.03 5.93 -20.61
C MET A 85 35.81 4.83 -21.69
N MET A 86 34.92 5.20 -22.62
CA MET A 86 34.31 4.50 -23.79
C MET A 86 35.23 4.56 -25.04
N PRO A 87 35.08 3.74 -26.14
CA PRO A 87 33.82 3.51 -26.88
C PRO A 87 33.62 2.19 -27.71
N ARG A 88 32.50 2.15 -28.48
CA ARG A 88 32.06 1.21 -29.56
C ARG A 88 32.89 1.32 -30.88
N PRO A 89 32.63 0.53 -31.97
CA PRO A 89 31.75 -0.65 -32.16
C PRO A 89 32.57 -1.95 -32.47
N PRO A 90 32.78 -2.55 -33.68
CA PRO A 90 32.33 -2.30 -35.08
C PRO A 90 31.25 -3.31 -35.59
N TYR A 91 31.36 -3.86 -36.82
CA TYR A 91 30.50 -4.85 -37.51
C TYR A 91 31.31 -5.73 -38.49
N SER A 92 30.84 -6.92 -38.88
CA SER A 92 31.13 -7.58 -40.18
C SER A 92 30.06 -8.67 -40.53
N THR A 93 30.03 -9.17 -41.78
CA THR A 93 28.84 -9.87 -42.35
C THR A 93 29.13 -10.98 -43.39
N HIS A 94 28.42 -12.12 -43.29
CA HIS A 94 28.17 -13.16 -44.33
C HIS A 94 29.41 -13.94 -44.88
N PRO A 95 29.31 -14.95 -45.80
CA PRO A 95 28.14 -15.60 -46.46
C PRO A 95 28.10 -17.17 -46.59
N TYR A 96 26.87 -17.70 -46.78
CA TYR A 96 26.41 -18.84 -47.66
C TYR A 96 26.75 -20.35 -47.51
N HIS A 97 25.75 -21.15 -47.94
CA HIS A 97 25.67 -22.60 -48.32
C HIS A 97 25.83 -23.70 -47.23
N GLY A 98 25.06 -24.81 -47.25
CA GLY A 98 23.86 -25.11 -48.06
C GLY A 98 23.30 -26.56 -47.94
N ALA A 99 21.96 -26.69 -48.02
CA ALA A 99 21.11 -27.86 -48.36
C ALA A 99 21.28 -29.24 -47.64
N HIS A 100 20.18 -29.81 -47.13
CA HIS A 100 19.51 -30.99 -47.76
C HIS A 100 18.18 -31.44 -47.07
N TYR A 101 17.23 -31.90 -47.91
CA TYR A 101 16.02 -32.70 -47.63
C TYR A 101 14.86 -32.17 -46.74
N ALA A 102 13.66 -32.66 -47.09
CA ALA A 102 12.34 -32.47 -46.49
C ALA A 102 11.42 -33.61 -47.03
N PRO A 103 10.09 -33.70 -46.77
CA PRO A 103 9.28 -33.11 -45.70
C PRO A 103 8.41 -34.14 -44.94
N GLN A 104 7.79 -33.77 -43.80
CA GLN A 104 6.47 -34.32 -43.39
C GLN A 104 5.74 -33.41 -42.37
N ARG A 105 4.44 -33.66 -42.15
CA ARG A 105 3.48 -32.76 -41.47
C ARG A 105 3.26 -33.06 -39.98
N PRO A 106 2.71 -32.09 -39.22
CA PRO A 106 1.55 -32.34 -38.35
C PRO A 106 0.23 -31.73 -38.88
N HIS A 107 -0.91 -32.13 -38.31
CA HIS A 107 -2.25 -31.64 -38.68
C HIS A 107 -2.78 -30.54 -37.72
N PRO A 108 -3.69 -29.64 -38.16
CA PRO A 108 -4.20 -28.53 -37.34
C PRO A 108 -5.61 -28.78 -36.77
N HIS A 109 -5.88 -28.26 -35.56
CA HIS A 109 -7.25 -28.07 -35.01
C HIS A 109 -7.29 -26.92 -33.99
N LEU A 110 -7.51 -25.67 -34.42
CA LEU A 110 -8.13 -24.62 -33.57
C LEU A 110 -8.61 -23.33 -34.30
N MET A 111 -9.34 -23.43 -35.44
CA MET A 111 -10.00 -22.26 -36.05
C MET A 111 -11.30 -22.64 -36.79
N GLU A 112 -12.41 -22.80 -36.06
CA GLU A 112 -13.75 -22.97 -36.68
C GLU A 112 -14.88 -22.51 -35.74
N ALA A 113 -15.11 -21.19 -35.66
CA ALA A 113 -16.24 -20.63 -34.87
C ALA A 113 -16.76 -19.24 -35.30
N LEU A 114 -16.38 -18.70 -36.48
CA LEU A 114 -16.90 -17.40 -36.97
C LEU A 114 -17.01 -17.35 -38.52
N GLN A 115 -18.20 -17.65 -39.07
CA GLN A 115 -18.87 -16.96 -40.20
C GLN A 115 -19.98 -17.81 -40.87
N ARG A 116 -21.26 -17.59 -40.53
CA ARG A 116 -22.32 -17.02 -41.42
C ARG A 116 -23.74 -17.09 -40.81
N PRO A 117 -24.72 -16.28 -41.29
CA PRO A 117 -26.05 -16.09 -40.66
C PRO A 117 -27.21 -16.38 -41.66
N PRO A 118 -28.47 -15.87 -41.49
CA PRO A 118 -29.40 -15.81 -40.34
C PRO A 118 -30.83 -16.34 -40.68
N HIS A 119 -31.76 -16.45 -39.71
CA HIS A 119 -33.21 -16.33 -40.00
C HIS A 119 -34.10 -15.95 -38.78
N LEU A 120 -34.69 -14.73 -38.80
CA LEU A 120 -36.04 -14.33 -38.32
C LEU A 120 -36.43 -14.50 -36.81
N PRO A 121 -37.54 -13.88 -36.33
CA PRO A 121 -37.90 -12.44 -36.41
C PRO A 121 -38.42 -11.85 -35.07
N PHE A 122 -38.53 -10.51 -34.92
CA PHE A 122 -39.55 -9.81 -34.07
C PHE A 122 -39.55 -8.27 -34.33
N PRO A 123 -40.43 -7.42 -33.73
CA PRO A 123 -41.17 -6.37 -34.47
C PRO A 123 -40.54 -4.95 -34.48
N PRO A 124 -41.04 -4.03 -35.34
CA PRO A 124 -40.46 -2.69 -35.55
C PRO A 124 -41.06 -1.57 -34.68
N GLY A 125 -40.26 -0.54 -34.37
CA GLY A 125 -40.74 0.68 -33.72
C GLY A 125 -39.74 1.85 -33.68
N GLN A 126 -39.95 2.85 -34.57
CA GLN A 126 -39.43 4.24 -34.49
C GLN A 126 -37.90 4.46 -34.69
N PRO A 127 -37.44 5.71 -35.00
CA PRO A 127 -36.42 5.92 -36.05
C PRO A 127 -34.99 6.19 -35.58
N ARG A 128 -34.05 6.00 -36.52
CA ARG A 128 -32.62 6.35 -36.41
C ARG A 128 -32.38 7.86 -36.41
N MET A 129 -31.50 8.33 -35.51
CA MET A 129 -30.59 9.45 -35.82
C MET A 129 -29.31 8.94 -36.48
N ALA A 130 -28.63 9.79 -37.24
CA ALA A 130 -27.39 9.44 -37.94
C ALA A 130 -26.17 9.63 -37.03
N LEU A 131 -25.30 8.62 -36.95
CA LEU A 131 -23.97 8.74 -36.38
C LEU A 131 -22.99 9.17 -37.48
N TYR A 132 -22.26 10.26 -37.24
CA TYR A 132 -21.15 10.69 -38.10
C TYR A 132 -19.95 9.74 -37.93
N GLY A 133 -19.31 9.37 -39.05
CA GLY A 133 -18.06 8.63 -39.02
C GLY A 133 -16.84 9.53 -38.80
N HIS A 134 -15.89 9.10 -37.98
CA HIS A 134 -14.59 9.76 -37.86
C HIS A 134 -13.72 9.50 -39.11
N PRO A 135 -13.10 10.52 -39.71
CA PRO A 135 -12.01 10.34 -40.66
C PRO A 135 -10.69 10.03 -39.92
N GLN A 136 -9.84 9.22 -40.53
CA GLN A 136 -8.44 9.06 -40.11
C GLN A 136 -7.64 10.34 -40.41
N ALA A 137 -6.67 10.67 -39.57
CA ALA A 137 -5.73 11.77 -39.82
C ALA A 137 -4.28 11.28 -39.65
N SER A 138 -3.61 11.02 -40.78
CA SER A 138 -2.17 10.87 -40.84
C SER A 138 -1.50 12.26 -40.80
N GLY A 139 -0.73 12.54 -39.75
CA GLY A 139 0.01 13.81 -39.64
C GLY A 139 1.25 13.67 -38.77
N HIS A 140 2.40 14.15 -39.26
CA HIS A 140 3.60 14.30 -38.45
C HIS A 140 3.40 15.43 -37.43
N PHE A 141 3.65 15.17 -36.15
CA PHE A 141 3.77 16.22 -35.14
C PHE A 141 5.24 16.62 -34.98
N GLN A 142 5.54 17.86 -35.37
CA GLN A 142 6.84 18.48 -35.15
C GLN A 142 6.85 19.08 -33.74
N GLY A 143 7.86 18.74 -32.93
CA GLY A 143 7.85 19.04 -31.50
C GLY A 143 7.92 20.54 -31.17
N MET A 144 7.00 21.02 -30.34
CA MET A 144 7.15 22.33 -29.69
C MET A 144 8.11 22.22 -28.52
N GLN A 145 9.16 23.04 -28.51
CA GLN A 145 9.97 23.27 -27.33
C GLN A 145 9.18 24.12 -26.32
N VAL A 146 8.95 23.61 -25.11
CA VAL A 146 8.45 24.43 -24.00
C VAL A 146 9.61 25.28 -23.46
N GLN A 147 9.43 26.59 -23.48
CA GLN A 147 10.45 27.55 -23.02
C GLN A 147 10.58 27.48 -21.50
N GLN A 148 11.70 26.95 -21.01
CA GLN A 148 12.06 27.05 -19.58
C GLN A 148 12.33 28.52 -19.24
N ARG A 149 11.52 29.10 -18.35
CA ARG A 149 11.86 30.36 -17.67
C ARG A 149 12.83 30.06 -16.53
N ALA A 150 14.06 30.52 -16.68
CA ALA A 150 15.02 30.54 -15.57
C ALA A 150 14.54 31.50 -14.47
N LEU A 151 14.59 31.04 -13.22
CA LEU A 151 14.60 31.90 -12.03
C LEU A 151 16.01 31.84 -11.45
N ALA A 152 16.58 33.02 -11.17
CA ALA A 152 17.88 33.14 -10.53
C ALA A 152 17.76 32.91 -9.01
N PRO A 153 18.83 32.47 -8.32
CA PRO A 153 18.76 32.13 -6.90
C PRO A 153 18.67 33.36 -6.00
N GLU A 154 17.82 33.32 -4.98
CA GLU A 154 17.88 34.28 -3.87
C GLU A 154 18.96 33.89 -2.84
N HIS A 155 19.64 34.89 -2.29
CA HIS A 155 20.71 34.69 -1.31
C HIS A 155 20.17 34.63 0.12
N TYR A 156 20.83 33.82 0.95
CA TYR A 156 20.73 33.86 2.41
C TYR A 156 20.92 35.28 2.96
N LEU A 157 20.05 35.70 3.88
CA LEU A 157 20.38 36.70 4.90
C LEU A 157 19.50 36.50 6.15
N HIS A 158 20.10 36.05 7.25
CA HIS A 158 19.53 36.26 8.59
C HIS A 158 19.67 37.75 8.99
N PRO A 159 18.76 38.25 9.83
CA PRO A 159 19.23 38.59 11.18
C PRO A 159 18.33 38.03 12.28
N GLY A 160 18.89 37.82 13.46
CA GLY A 160 18.17 37.41 14.67
C GLY A 160 18.11 38.51 15.73
N GLN A 161 17.55 38.15 16.89
CA GLN A 161 17.55 38.90 18.16
C GLN A 161 16.82 40.26 18.16
N GLN A 162 15.67 40.29 18.84
CA GLN A 162 15.29 41.43 19.68
C GLN A 162 15.30 40.97 21.14
N ALA A 163 16.03 41.69 21.99
CA ALA A 163 15.91 41.58 23.44
C ALA A 163 14.86 42.59 23.94
N MET A 164 14.07 42.22 24.94
CA MET A 164 13.09 43.13 25.54
C MET A 164 13.76 44.16 26.44
N CYS A 165 13.21 45.38 26.53
CA CYS A 165 12.95 46.03 27.82
C CYS A 165 11.97 47.22 27.74
N THR A 166 10.95 47.18 28.62
CA THR A 166 10.33 48.31 29.35
C THR A 166 9.95 49.63 28.63
N GLY A 167 8.66 49.98 28.64
CA GLY A 167 8.22 51.37 28.38
C GLY A 167 6.71 51.55 28.16
N SER A 168 5.96 51.94 29.19
CA SER A 168 4.54 52.36 29.14
C SER A 168 4.37 53.58 30.07
N PRO A 169 3.24 54.35 30.11
CA PRO A 169 1.93 54.12 29.47
C PRO A 169 1.25 55.41 28.88
N ARG A 170 -0.07 55.31 28.62
CA ARG A 170 -1.07 56.39 28.35
C ARG A 170 -1.08 56.99 26.92
N SER A 171 -2.21 57.46 26.37
CA SER A 171 -3.65 57.22 26.69
C SER A 171 -4.55 57.82 25.60
N THR A 172 -5.76 57.27 25.39
CA THR A 172 -6.92 57.86 24.64
C THR A 172 -6.70 58.22 23.15
N GLY A 173 -7.69 58.13 22.25
CA GLY A 173 -9.07 57.62 22.35
C GLY A 173 -10.00 58.31 21.33
N LYS A 174 -11.11 57.63 20.98
CA LYS A 174 -12.23 58.08 20.11
C LYS A 174 -11.99 58.18 18.60
N THR A 175 -12.78 57.40 17.85
CA THR A 175 -13.27 57.70 16.49
C THR A 175 -14.22 58.91 16.49
N PRO A 176 -14.44 59.60 15.36
CA PRO A 176 -15.66 59.30 14.58
C PRO A 176 -15.48 59.35 13.05
N SER A 177 -16.51 58.96 12.30
CA SER A 177 -16.55 59.02 10.83
C SER A 177 -16.97 60.39 10.28
N CYS A 178 -16.64 60.69 9.02
CA CYS A 178 -17.52 61.50 8.16
C CYS A 178 -17.36 61.13 6.66
N ARG A 179 -18.18 61.73 5.79
CA ARG A 179 -18.38 61.32 4.38
C ARG A 179 -17.77 62.28 3.34
N ALA A 180 -17.60 61.72 2.13
CA ALA A 180 -17.94 62.29 0.81
C ALA A 180 -16.98 63.27 0.05
N SER A 181 -16.64 62.81 -1.17
CA SER A 181 -16.83 63.51 -2.47
C SER A 181 -15.65 64.17 -3.21
N CYS A 182 -15.87 64.25 -4.54
CA CYS A 182 -15.27 65.11 -5.57
C CYS A 182 -13.89 64.77 -6.16
N CYS A 183 -13.88 64.61 -7.49
CA CYS A 183 -12.72 64.71 -8.37
C CYS A 183 -12.43 66.18 -8.75
N PRO A 184 -11.22 66.48 -9.28
CA PRO A 184 -11.00 67.58 -10.23
C PRO A 184 -10.61 67.10 -11.64
N LYS A 185 -10.44 68.04 -12.59
CA LYS A 185 -10.20 67.86 -14.04
C LYS A 185 -9.30 68.99 -14.58
N ILE A 186 -8.43 68.71 -15.59
CA ILE A 186 -7.95 69.66 -16.66
C ILE A 186 -6.99 70.80 -16.16
N HIS A 187 -5.95 71.33 -16.87
CA HIS A 187 -5.31 71.14 -18.20
C HIS A 187 -3.75 71.36 -18.06
N ALA A 188 -2.86 70.70 -18.80
CA ALA A 188 -2.24 71.04 -20.11
C ALA A 188 -1.11 72.11 -20.18
N LEU A 189 -0.03 71.77 -20.91
CA LEU A 189 1.12 72.58 -21.40
C LEU A 189 1.98 71.68 -22.36
N ALA A 190 2.91 72.17 -23.20
CA ALA A 190 2.72 72.91 -24.47
C ALA A 190 3.93 72.71 -25.45
N HIS A 191 3.79 73.12 -26.74
CA HIS A 191 4.82 73.19 -27.83
C HIS A 191 5.47 71.86 -28.31
N ILE A 192 5.56 71.46 -29.60
CA ILE A 192 5.88 72.05 -30.94
C ILE A 192 7.35 71.83 -31.38
N LEU A 193 7.58 71.07 -32.48
CA LEU A 193 8.44 71.45 -33.63
C LEU A 193 8.45 70.46 -34.85
N HIS A 194 7.79 70.89 -35.93
CA HIS A 194 8.10 70.80 -37.39
C HIS A 194 8.94 69.70 -38.12
N ARG A 195 8.44 69.37 -39.35
CA ARG A 195 9.11 69.12 -40.67
C ARG A 195 9.84 67.80 -41.00
N ARG A 196 9.30 67.03 -41.97
CA ARG A 196 9.67 67.06 -43.42
C ARG A 196 8.89 66.03 -44.27
N SER A 197 8.71 66.33 -45.56
CA SER A 197 8.24 65.39 -46.62
C SER A 197 8.89 65.73 -47.98
N PRO A 198 9.14 64.75 -48.86
CA PRO A 198 9.33 64.96 -50.31
C PRO A 198 8.20 64.29 -51.16
N PRO A 199 8.05 64.61 -52.47
CA PRO A 199 6.79 64.38 -53.20
C PRO A 199 6.85 63.50 -54.46
N ASN A 200 5.65 63.13 -54.94
CA ASN A 200 5.21 62.89 -56.32
C ASN A 200 6.05 62.04 -57.32
N THR A 201 5.39 61.04 -57.91
CA THR A 201 5.16 60.99 -59.37
C THR A 201 3.93 60.14 -59.69
N ALA A 202 3.34 60.32 -60.88
CA ALA A 202 2.10 59.64 -61.28
C ALA A 202 2.18 59.14 -62.73
N TYR A 203 1.54 58.01 -63.02
CA TYR A 203 1.20 57.56 -64.37
C TYR A 203 -0.16 56.86 -64.38
N SER A 204 -0.86 56.93 -65.51
CA SER A 204 -2.25 56.48 -65.67
C SER A 204 -2.36 55.38 -66.71
N MET A 205 -2.97 54.24 -66.34
CA MET A 205 -3.58 53.30 -67.27
C MET A 205 -4.85 52.68 -66.67
N ALA A 206 -5.80 52.37 -67.55
CA ALA A 206 -7.06 51.64 -67.34
C ALA A 206 -7.24 50.71 -68.57
N PRO A 207 -8.18 49.73 -68.62
CA PRO A 207 -9.36 49.57 -67.77
C PRO A 207 -9.67 48.10 -67.37
N GLN A 208 -10.95 47.80 -67.10
CA GLN A 208 -11.64 46.48 -67.06
C GLN A 208 -11.65 45.71 -65.70
N PRO A 209 -12.73 44.94 -65.40
CA PRO A 209 -13.22 44.84 -64.02
C PRO A 209 -13.65 43.41 -63.57
N PHE A 210 -12.85 42.74 -62.74
CA PHE A 210 -13.26 41.49 -62.04
C PHE A 210 -12.67 41.43 -60.62
N LEU A 211 -13.29 40.61 -59.74
CA LEU A 211 -12.91 40.25 -58.34
C LEU A 211 -13.68 40.88 -57.14
N HIS A 212 -14.83 41.54 -57.33
CA HIS A 212 -15.70 41.89 -56.17
C HIS A 212 -16.33 40.67 -55.45
N GLY A 213 -16.30 39.48 -56.05
CA GLY A 213 -16.91 38.27 -55.47
C GLY A 213 -16.11 37.54 -54.38
N LEU A 214 -14.81 37.82 -54.22
CA LEU A 214 -13.94 36.98 -53.36
C LEU A 214 -13.56 37.63 -52.01
N GLN A 215 -13.40 38.95 -51.97
CA GLN A 215 -13.03 39.65 -50.72
C GLN A 215 -14.16 39.63 -49.68
N VAL A 216 -15.42 39.72 -50.10
CA VAL A 216 -16.57 39.74 -49.18
C VAL A 216 -16.68 38.43 -48.40
N THR A 217 -16.61 37.28 -49.08
CA THR A 217 -16.63 35.96 -48.43
C THR A 217 -15.46 35.73 -47.49
N VAL A 218 -14.24 36.14 -47.85
CA VAL A 218 -13.07 35.98 -46.98
C VAL A 218 -13.17 36.87 -45.73
N LEU A 219 -13.63 38.12 -45.87
CA LEU A 219 -13.93 38.97 -44.71
C LEU A 219 -15.06 38.40 -43.85
N SER A 220 -16.15 37.88 -44.45
CA SER A 220 -17.26 37.30 -43.71
C SER A 220 -16.86 36.05 -42.92
N VAL A 221 -16.03 35.17 -43.49
CA VAL A 221 -15.51 33.99 -42.77
C VAL A 221 -14.53 34.41 -41.67
N LEU A 222 -13.65 35.39 -41.90
CA LEU A 222 -12.78 35.92 -40.85
C LEU A 222 -13.57 36.60 -39.72
N LEU A 223 -14.61 37.38 -40.04
CA LEU A 223 -15.50 37.99 -39.04
C LEU A 223 -16.31 36.95 -38.25
N LEU A 224 -16.76 35.86 -38.88
CA LEU A 224 -17.42 34.75 -38.18
C LEU A 224 -16.44 33.98 -37.27
N CYS A 225 -15.20 33.74 -37.72
CA CYS A 225 -14.16 33.14 -36.88
C CYS A 225 -13.77 34.05 -35.70
N TRP A 226 -13.79 35.37 -35.85
CA TRP A 226 -13.56 36.30 -34.73
C TRP A 226 -14.78 36.45 -33.82
N ALA A 227 -16.01 36.38 -34.35
CA ALA A 227 -17.24 36.38 -33.55
C ALA A 227 -17.33 35.18 -32.60
N GLY A 228 -16.69 34.05 -32.94
CA GLY A 228 -16.56 32.89 -32.05
C GLY A 228 -15.53 33.04 -30.92
N VAL A 229 -14.69 34.10 -30.94
CA VAL A 229 -13.53 34.26 -30.03
C VAL A 229 -13.65 35.51 -29.14
N CYS A 230 -14.64 36.38 -29.36
CA CYS A 230 -14.81 37.62 -28.60
C CYS A 230 -16.09 37.65 -27.73
N GLY A 231 -15.94 37.49 -26.41
CA GLY A 231 -16.84 38.08 -25.41
C GLY A 231 -17.92 37.19 -24.78
N GLY A 232 -18.06 35.93 -25.19
CA GLY A 232 -18.98 34.99 -24.53
C GLY A 232 -18.49 34.58 -23.14
N SER A 233 -19.24 34.92 -22.09
CA SER A 233 -19.05 34.28 -20.77
C SER A 233 -19.48 32.81 -20.84
N PRO A 234 -18.77 31.87 -20.19
CA PRO A 234 -19.14 30.44 -20.24
C PRO A 234 -20.58 30.20 -19.76
N ASP A 235 -21.34 29.36 -20.47
CA ASP A 235 -22.71 29.01 -20.08
C ASP A 235 -22.71 28.28 -18.72
N PRO A 236 -23.34 28.83 -17.67
CA PRO A 236 -23.38 28.19 -16.36
C PRO A 236 -23.95 26.77 -16.39
N ARG A 237 -24.90 26.48 -17.30
CA ARG A 237 -25.50 25.14 -17.45
C ARG A 237 -24.51 24.13 -18.00
N HIS A 238 -23.59 24.57 -18.87
CA HIS A 238 -22.53 23.70 -19.39
C HIS A 238 -21.50 23.40 -18.29
N ARG A 239 -21.10 24.42 -17.51
CA ARG A 239 -20.26 24.24 -16.31
C ARG A 239 -20.89 23.25 -15.33
N ASP A 240 -22.18 23.43 -15.01
CA ASP A 240 -22.85 22.59 -14.02
C ASP A 240 -23.08 21.16 -14.56
N SER A 241 -23.28 20.99 -15.86
CA SER A 241 -23.29 19.68 -16.52
C SER A 241 -21.95 18.95 -16.45
N LEU A 242 -20.82 19.67 -16.57
CA LEU A 242 -19.48 19.08 -16.42
C LEU A 242 -19.23 18.63 -14.97
N ILE A 243 -19.63 19.45 -13.99
CA ILE A 243 -19.53 19.11 -12.56
C ILE A 243 -20.42 17.89 -12.22
N GLN A 244 -21.62 17.79 -12.79
CA GLN A 244 -22.47 16.61 -12.64
C GLN A 244 -21.87 15.36 -13.33
N GLN A 245 -21.17 15.53 -14.45
CA GLN A 245 -20.47 14.45 -15.15
C GLN A 245 -19.23 13.95 -14.37
N GLU A 246 -18.51 14.83 -13.68
CA GLU A 246 -17.43 14.46 -12.77
C GLU A 246 -17.97 13.75 -11.52
N ALA A 247 -19.02 14.33 -10.90
CA ALA A 247 -19.70 13.75 -9.73
C ALA A 247 -20.40 12.41 -10.02
N SER A 248 -20.68 12.07 -11.29
CA SER A 248 -21.20 10.75 -11.67
C SER A 248 -20.12 9.71 -11.98
N GLN A 249 -18.87 10.14 -12.24
CA GLN A 249 -17.73 9.25 -12.47
C GLN A 249 -17.04 8.81 -11.17
N GLN A 250 -17.08 9.65 -10.12
CA GLN A 250 -16.43 9.31 -8.84
C GLN A 250 -17.01 8.05 -8.19
N THR A 251 -16.22 7.44 -7.31
CA THR A 251 -16.61 6.26 -6.53
C THR A 251 -17.90 6.54 -5.74
N GLY A 252 -18.95 5.77 -6.04
CA GLY A 252 -20.28 5.95 -5.45
C GLY A 252 -21.16 7.02 -6.11
N GLY A 253 -20.69 7.71 -7.15
CA GLY A 253 -21.43 8.79 -7.84
C GLY A 253 -22.71 8.34 -8.55
N THR A 254 -22.78 7.07 -8.96
CA THR A 254 -23.98 6.42 -9.54
C THR A 254 -24.86 5.71 -8.51
N VAL A 255 -24.47 5.67 -7.23
CA VAL A 255 -25.22 4.93 -6.20
C VAL A 255 -26.48 5.68 -5.82
N LEU A 256 -27.63 5.08 -6.14
CA LEU A 256 -28.94 5.61 -5.77
C LEU A 256 -29.14 5.55 -4.25
N LEU A 257 -29.17 6.73 -3.63
CA LEU A 257 -29.49 6.90 -2.21
C LEU A 257 -31.00 7.08 -2.01
N THR A 258 -31.57 6.35 -1.06
CA THR A 258 -32.92 6.57 -0.52
C THR A 258 -33.05 7.93 0.17
N GLU A 259 -34.26 8.34 0.54
CA GLU A 259 -34.46 9.63 1.23
C GLU A 259 -33.77 9.70 2.60
N ALA A 260 -33.79 8.62 3.38
CA ALA A 260 -33.08 8.55 4.65
C ALA A 260 -31.55 8.63 4.47
N GLU A 261 -31.01 7.94 3.46
CA GLU A 261 -29.60 8.05 3.08
C GLU A 261 -29.23 9.44 2.58
N ARG A 262 -30.12 10.13 1.83
CA ARG A 262 -29.90 11.52 1.43
C ARG A 262 -29.80 12.45 2.64
N ARG A 263 -30.71 12.34 3.63
CA ARG A 263 -30.63 13.12 4.87
C ARG A 263 -29.32 12.89 5.61
N LEU A 264 -28.91 11.64 5.81
CA LEU A 264 -27.61 11.32 6.43
C LEU A 264 -26.44 11.85 5.60
N SER A 265 -26.49 11.74 4.27
CA SER A 265 -25.43 12.27 3.40
C SER A 265 -25.31 13.80 3.50
N THR A 266 -26.42 14.54 3.63
CA THR A 266 -26.41 15.98 3.87
C THR A 266 -25.84 16.34 5.25
N HIS A 267 -26.19 15.57 6.30
CA HIS A 267 -25.64 15.76 7.64
C HIS A 267 -24.12 15.48 7.67
N LEU A 268 -23.69 14.35 7.10
CA LEU A 268 -22.29 13.95 6.97
C LEU A 268 -21.48 14.97 6.19
N HIS A 269 -22.02 15.51 5.09
CA HIS A 269 -21.38 16.58 4.32
C HIS A 269 -21.17 17.86 5.14
N LYS A 270 -22.13 18.21 5.99
CA LYS A 270 -22.00 19.36 6.92
C LYS A 270 -20.88 19.12 7.94
N LEU A 271 -20.82 17.95 8.59
CA LEU A 271 -19.75 17.61 9.52
C LEU A 271 -18.38 17.64 8.83
N LYS A 272 -18.27 16.97 7.67
CA LYS A 272 -17.06 16.91 6.86
C LYS A 272 -16.55 18.30 6.46
N ARG A 273 -17.46 19.20 6.05
CA ARG A 273 -17.13 20.60 5.76
C ARG A 273 -16.55 21.32 6.97
N GLN A 274 -17.10 21.14 8.16
CA GLN A 274 -16.59 21.76 9.39
C GLN A 274 -15.19 21.27 9.77
N GLU A 275 -14.83 20.03 9.40
CA GLU A 275 -13.47 19.50 9.59
C GLU A 275 -12.49 20.01 8.51
N VAL A 276 -12.93 20.11 7.25
CA VAL A 276 -12.13 20.66 6.13
C VAL A 276 -11.89 22.17 6.26
N GLU A 277 -12.87 22.92 6.78
CA GLU A 277 -12.76 24.36 7.09
C GLU A 277 -12.12 24.63 8.46
N GLY A 278 -11.68 23.58 9.17
CA GLY A 278 -11.07 23.66 10.49
C GLY A 278 -9.61 24.18 10.47
N PRO A 279 -9.09 24.64 11.63
CA PRO A 279 -7.72 25.18 11.74
C PRO A 279 -6.62 24.11 11.66
N GLN A 280 -6.99 22.83 11.71
CA GLN A 280 -6.10 21.67 11.55
C GLN A 280 -6.85 20.61 10.75
N PHE A 281 -6.19 20.04 9.74
CA PHE A 281 -6.79 19.06 8.84
C PHE A 281 -6.05 17.71 8.98
N PRO A 282 -6.61 16.71 9.70
CA PRO A 282 -5.87 15.51 10.10
C PRO A 282 -5.22 14.72 8.95
N PRO A 283 -5.84 14.54 7.76
CA PRO A 283 -5.20 13.81 6.64
C PRO A 283 -3.94 14.48 6.06
N ALA A 284 -3.72 15.78 6.32
CA ALA A 284 -2.49 16.48 5.95
C ALA A 284 -1.42 16.47 7.06
N MET A 285 -1.66 15.73 8.14
CA MET A 285 -0.74 15.53 9.26
C MET A 285 -0.33 14.06 9.30
N HIS A 286 0.90 13.76 9.73
CA HIS A 286 1.34 12.38 9.92
C HIS A 286 0.46 11.66 10.96
N PHE A 287 -0.03 10.46 10.66
CA PHE A 287 -1.08 9.76 11.40
C PHE A 287 -0.90 9.77 12.92
N PHE A 288 0.30 9.49 13.44
CA PHE A 288 0.59 9.53 14.88
C PHE A 288 0.21 10.87 15.55
N LYS A 289 0.43 12.00 14.87
CA LYS A 289 0.07 13.35 15.31
C LYS A 289 -1.40 13.69 14.98
N ALA A 290 -1.97 13.08 13.95
CA ALA A 290 -3.37 13.25 13.53
C ALA A 290 -4.38 12.48 14.42
N ARG A 291 -4.01 11.29 14.89
CA ARG A 291 -4.84 10.31 15.62
C ARG A 291 -5.66 10.90 16.78
N PRO A 292 -5.13 11.78 17.65
CA PRO A 292 -5.93 12.40 18.72
C PRO A 292 -7.01 13.37 18.22
N PHE A 293 -6.91 13.87 16.99
CA PHE A 293 -7.94 14.73 16.36
C PHE A 293 -9.00 13.85 15.68
N ILE A 294 -8.58 12.82 14.95
CA ILE A 294 -9.47 11.81 14.35
C ILE A 294 -10.34 11.15 15.43
N GLN A 295 -9.77 10.78 16.58
CA GLN A 295 -10.51 10.21 17.72
C GLN A 295 -11.62 11.13 18.28
N ARG A 296 -11.57 12.44 18.01
CA ARG A 296 -12.57 13.46 18.40
C ARG A 296 -13.50 13.87 17.25
N SER A 297 -13.24 13.45 16.01
CA SER A 297 -14.05 13.77 14.83
C SER A 297 -15.45 13.14 14.91
N PRO A 298 -16.54 13.93 14.74
CA PRO A 298 -17.88 13.39 14.55
C PRO A 298 -18.01 12.51 13.29
N VAL A 299 -17.28 12.81 12.22
CA VAL A 299 -17.21 11.97 11.02
C VAL A 299 -16.63 10.59 11.36
N PHE A 300 -15.51 10.54 12.08
CA PHE A 300 -14.92 9.28 12.57
C PHE A 300 -15.90 8.51 13.46
N LYS A 301 -16.62 9.18 14.39
CA LYS A 301 -17.64 8.51 15.22
C LYS A 301 -18.80 7.92 14.44
N LEU A 302 -19.20 8.52 13.32
CA LEU A 302 -20.17 7.91 12.40
C LEU A 302 -19.55 6.69 11.69
N LEU A 303 -18.32 6.81 11.18
CA LEU A 303 -17.62 5.72 10.50
C LEU A 303 -17.38 4.50 11.41
N GLN A 304 -17.11 4.70 12.70
CA GLN A 304 -16.98 3.59 13.68
C GLN A 304 -18.28 2.76 13.77
N LYS A 305 -19.46 3.40 13.68
CA LYS A 305 -20.75 2.68 13.62
C LYS A 305 -21.02 2.02 12.26
N MET A 306 -20.45 2.55 11.17
CA MET A 306 -20.79 2.14 9.82
C MET A 306 -20.36 0.69 9.54
N PRO A 307 -21.23 -0.17 8.96
CA PRO A 307 -20.86 -1.51 8.55
C PRO A 307 -19.97 -1.45 7.32
N LYS A 308 -18.66 -1.59 7.52
CA LYS A 308 -17.62 -1.39 6.49
C LYS A 308 -17.47 -2.55 5.51
N GLY A 309 -18.20 -3.66 5.73
CA GLY A 309 -18.11 -4.86 4.91
C GLY A 309 -16.94 -5.74 5.37
N ALA A 310 -15.89 -5.85 4.55
CA ALA A 310 -14.74 -6.71 4.78
C ALA A 310 -13.41 -5.95 4.84
N ALA A 311 -12.46 -6.46 5.62
CA ALA A 311 -11.05 -6.09 5.52
C ALA A 311 -10.36 -7.08 4.58
N LEU A 312 -9.92 -6.64 3.41
CA LEU A 312 -9.36 -7.54 2.38
C LEU A 312 -7.83 -7.60 2.33
N HIS A 313 -7.14 -6.67 3.00
CA HIS A 313 -5.68 -6.56 3.00
C HIS A 313 -5.19 -6.23 4.41
N LEU A 314 -4.61 -7.25 5.05
CA LEU A 314 -4.18 -7.31 6.46
C LEU A 314 -3.07 -8.36 6.56
N HIS A 315 -2.14 -8.23 7.52
CA HIS A 315 -1.07 -9.21 7.75
C HIS A 315 -1.15 -9.92 9.11
N ASP A 316 -0.58 -11.12 9.23
CA ASP A 316 -0.41 -11.75 10.52
C ASP A 316 0.60 -10.99 11.41
N PHE A 317 0.48 -11.17 12.73
CA PHE A 317 1.28 -10.49 13.77
C PHE A 317 1.01 -8.99 14.01
N SER A 318 0.29 -8.28 13.13
CA SER A 318 0.06 -6.82 13.21
C SER A 318 -1.40 -6.35 13.35
N VAL A 319 -2.38 -7.26 13.32
CA VAL A 319 -3.83 -6.93 13.34
C VAL A 319 -4.44 -6.69 14.73
N VAL A 320 -3.79 -7.14 15.80
CA VAL A 320 -4.28 -6.97 17.20
C VAL A 320 -3.52 -5.85 17.91
N GLY A 321 -4.25 -4.86 18.43
CA GLY A 321 -3.67 -3.73 19.15
C GLY A 321 -2.67 -4.14 20.25
N VAL A 322 -1.47 -3.55 20.23
CA VAL A 322 -0.32 -3.98 21.05
C VAL A 322 -0.54 -3.92 22.57
N ASP A 323 -1.49 -3.11 23.04
CA ASP A 323 -1.96 -3.13 24.42
C ASP A 323 -2.37 -4.53 24.87
N TRP A 324 -3.01 -5.32 24.01
CA TRP A 324 -3.41 -6.70 24.31
C TRP A 324 -2.20 -7.64 24.36
N LEU A 325 -1.26 -7.54 23.41
CA LEU A 325 -0.02 -8.31 23.44
C LEU A 325 0.75 -8.07 24.74
N VAL A 326 0.98 -6.81 25.11
CA VAL A 326 1.72 -6.48 26.33
C VAL A 326 0.92 -6.82 27.57
N LYS A 327 -0.29 -6.26 27.77
CA LYS A 327 -1.04 -6.35 29.04
C LYS A 327 -1.78 -7.68 29.25
N ASN A 328 -1.96 -8.52 28.22
CA ASN A 328 -2.45 -9.90 28.35
C ASN A 328 -1.32 -10.91 28.12
N VAL A 329 -0.78 -10.99 26.90
CA VAL A 329 0.09 -12.11 26.52
C VAL A 329 1.41 -12.13 27.29
N THR A 330 2.11 -11.00 27.41
CA THR A 330 3.40 -10.98 28.13
C THR A 330 3.27 -11.14 29.66
N TYR A 331 2.05 -11.15 30.21
CA TYR A 331 1.77 -11.49 31.62
C TYR A 331 1.43 -12.97 31.83
N ARG A 332 1.33 -13.77 30.75
CA ARG A 332 1.13 -15.22 30.85
C ARG A 332 2.40 -15.89 31.41
N ARG A 333 2.21 -16.95 32.21
CA ARG A 333 3.31 -17.76 32.76
C ARG A 333 4.20 -18.31 31.65
N HIS A 334 5.44 -18.62 32.00
CA HIS A 334 6.45 -19.19 31.09
C HIS A 334 6.90 -18.27 29.94
N CYS A 335 6.46 -17.01 29.89
CA CYS A 335 6.95 -16.03 28.92
C CYS A 335 8.34 -15.50 29.31
N TYR A 336 9.35 -15.81 28.50
CA TYR A 336 10.69 -15.24 28.59
C TYR A 336 10.86 -14.06 27.62
N ILE A 337 11.72 -13.12 28.00
CA ILE A 337 12.22 -12.02 27.15
C ILE A 337 13.74 -12.11 27.00
N CYS A 338 14.23 -11.62 25.87
CA CYS A 338 15.61 -11.32 25.57
C CYS A 338 15.69 -9.92 24.94
N PHE A 339 16.80 -9.22 25.17
CA PHE A 339 17.16 -7.96 24.50
C PHE A 339 18.28 -8.23 23.47
N THR A 340 18.13 -7.73 22.24
CA THR A 340 19.09 -7.93 21.16
C THR A 340 20.20 -6.87 21.17
N PRO A 341 21.35 -7.11 20.50
CA PRO A 341 22.34 -6.07 20.25
C PRO A 341 21.80 -4.85 19.47
N THR A 342 20.70 -5.02 18.73
CA THR A 342 20.00 -3.97 17.97
C THR A 342 19.03 -3.15 18.83
N GLN A 343 19.07 -3.26 20.17
CA GLN A 343 18.15 -2.61 21.12
C GLN A 343 16.68 -2.99 20.95
N SER A 344 16.41 -4.10 20.25
CA SER A 344 15.09 -4.70 20.07
C SER A 344 14.86 -5.82 21.08
N VAL A 345 13.66 -6.40 21.10
CA VAL A 345 13.30 -7.52 21.99
C VAL A 345 12.94 -8.77 21.21
N ARG A 346 13.11 -9.92 21.85
CA ARG A 346 12.55 -11.21 21.41
C ARG A 346 11.92 -11.91 22.60
N PHE A 347 10.90 -12.73 22.35
CA PHE A 347 10.20 -13.49 23.38
C PHE A 347 10.17 -14.97 23.04
N VAL A 348 9.96 -15.82 24.05
CA VAL A 348 9.65 -17.25 23.86
C VAL A 348 8.87 -17.78 25.06
N PHE A 349 7.89 -18.65 24.82
CA PHE A 349 7.19 -19.41 25.85
C PHE A 349 7.88 -20.76 26.07
N SER A 350 8.24 -21.10 27.31
CA SER A 350 8.99 -22.34 27.57
C SER A 350 8.81 -22.85 29.00
N ALA A 351 8.51 -24.15 29.14
CA ALA A 351 8.41 -24.80 30.46
C ALA A 351 9.74 -24.81 31.24
N THR A 352 10.87 -24.73 30.54
CA THR A 352 12.23 -24.71 31.10
C THR A 352 13.00 -23.47 30.64
N GLN A 353 14.16 -23.18 31.25
CA GLN A 353 15.07 -22.12 30.77
C GLN A 353 15.38 -22.29 29.26
N PRO A 354 15.09 -21.30 28.40
CA PRO A 354 15.33 -21.42 26.96
C PRO A 354 16.82 -21.47 26.63
N ARG A 355 17.17 -22.14 25.52
CA ARG A 355 18.55 -22.23 25.06
C ARG A 355 19.05 -20.85 24.56
N PRO A 356 20.30 -20.47 24.85
CA PRO A 356 20.94 -19.30 24.23
C PRO A 356 20.91 -19.37 22.70
N LEU A 357 20.53 -18.27 22.06
CA LEU A 357 20.60 -18.07 20.61
C LEU A 357 21.68 -17.01 20.28
N PRO A 358 22.22 -16.95 19.04
CA PRO A 358 23.30 -16.01 18.70
C PRO A 358 22.98 -14.54 19.00
N CYS A 359 21.79 -14.07 18.61
CA CYS A 359 21.31 -12.72 18.90
C CYS A 359 20.60 -12.60 20.26
N CYS A 360 20.48 -13.70 21.03
CA CYS A 360 19.72 -13.79 22.26
C CYS A 360 20.32 -14.80 23.25
N SER A 361 21.47 -14.43 23.83
CA SER A 361 22.25 -15.31 24.71
C SER A 361 21.71 -15.41 26.14
N SER A 362 20.95 -14.43 26.61
CA SER A 362 20.41 -14.35 27.97
C SER A 362 18.89 -14.20 27.96
N TRP A 363 18.20 -15.26 28.35
CA TRP A 363 16.73 -15.29 28.47
C TRP A 363 16.30 -15.07 29.92
N VAL A 364 15.45 -14.07 30.15
CA VAL A 364 14.93 -13.71 31.48
C VAL A 364 13.42 -13.97 31.52
N LEU A 365 12.92 -14.67 32.53
CA LEU A 365 11.48 -14.85 32.73
C LEU A 365 10.84 -13.48 33.05
N LEU A 366 9.78 -13.09 32.32
CA LEU A 366 9.18 -11.75 32.47
C LEU A 366 8.56 -11.50 33.84
N GLU A 367 8.02 -12.54 34.49
CA GLU A 367 7.55 -12.49 35.87
C GLU A 367 8.69 -12.08 36.83
N THR A 368 9.86 -12.71 36.68
CA THR A 368 11.09 -12.39 37.43
C THR A 368 11.68 -11.02 37.06
N LEU A 369 11.46 -10.52 35.85
CA LEU A 369 11.87 -9.17 35.46
C LEU A 369 10.94 -8.10 36.06
N ARG A 370 9.62 -8.29 35.97
CA ARG A 370 8.62 -7.39 36.57
C ARG A 370 8.75 -7.31 38.09
N ALA A 371 9.09 -8.42 38.76
CA ALA A 371 9.38 -8.45 40.19
C ALA A 371 10.70 -7.77 40.61
N LYS A 372 11.48 -7.22 39.67
CA LYS A 372 12.79 -6.57 39.90
C LYS A 372 12.88 -5.12 39.43
N VAL A 373 11.84 -4.58 38.80
CA VAL A 373 11.80 -3.18 38.33
C VAL A 373 10.87 -2.35 39.19
N ASP A 374 11.29 -1.15 39.58
CA ASP A 374 10.50 -0.28 40.47
C ASP A 374 9.22 0.25 39.82
N ASN A 375 9.17 0.33 38.48
CA ASN A 375 7.96 0.67 37.72
C ASN A 375 7.73 -0.31 36.57
N THR A 376 6.74 -1.19 36.73
CA THR A 376 6.30 -2.13 35.67
C THR A 376 5.64 -1.43 34.49
N SER A 377 5.09 -0.22 34.68
CA SER A 377 4.41 0.55 33.63
C SER A 377 5.39 1.03 32.56
N ASP A 378 6.59 1.47 32.97
CA ASP A 378 7.62 1.94 32.03
C ASP A 378 8.22 0.78 31.23
N LEU A 379 8.36 -0.39 31.85
CA LEU A 379 8.70 -1.63 31.14
C LEU A 379 7.63 -1.98 30.11
N ASP A 380 6.35 -2.02 30.49
CA ASP A 380 5.25 -2.32 29.56
C ASP A 380 5.17 -1.30 28.41
N HIS A 381 5.35 -0.01 28.67
CA HIS A 381 5.44 1.01 27.61
C HIS A 381 6.64 0.79 26.68
N SER A 382 7.81 0.41 27.20
CA SER A 382 8.97 0.05 26.38
C SER A 382 8.72 -1.18 25.50
N LEU A 383 7.95 -2.16 25.98
CA LEU A 383 7.51 -3.29 25.15
C LEU A 383 6.53 -2.87 24.04
N MET A 384 5.63 -1.90 24.29
CA MET A 384 4.73 -1.35 23.26
C MET A 384 5.50 -0.56 22.18
N GLN A 385 6.52 0.22 22.58
CA GLN A 385 7.42 0.91 21.66
C GLN A 385 8.22 -0.08 20.79
N ASN A 386 8.54 -1.26 21.33
CA ASN A 386 9.19 -2.35 20.57
C ASN A 386 8.25 -3.03 19.55
N LEU A 387 6.94 -3.05 19.81
CA LEU A 387 5.93 -3.68 18.96
C LEU A 387 5.24 -2.72 17.98
N THR A 388 5.64 -1.45 17.90
CA THR A 388 5.03 -0.44 17.01
C THR A 388 6.04 0.48 16.34
N LEU A 389 5.57 1.24 15.36
CA LEU A 389 6.23 2.43 14.81
C LEU A 389 5.85 3.73 15.53
N PHE A 390 5.01 3.70 16.56
CA PHE A 390 4.50 4.93 17.17
C PHE A 390 5.60 5.72 17.89
N THR A 391 5.72 7.01 17.56
CA THR A 391 6.67 7.95 18.15
C THR A 391 6.15 9.38 18.02
N ASP A 392 6.52 10.25 18.96
CA ASP A 392 6.08 11.65 18.99
C ASP A 392 6.68 12.49 17.85
N ASP A 393 7.86 12.13 17.34
CA ASP A 393 8.42 12.76 16.14
C ASP A 393 8.94 11.77 15.08
N PRO A 394 8.04 11.24 14.22
CA PRO A 394 8.42 10.29 13.17
C PRO A 394 9.27 10.91 12.07
N ALA A 395 9.32 12.25 11.95
CA ALA A 395 10.20 12.94 11.01
C ALA A 395 11.68 12.79 11.40
N ALA A 396 12.01 12.92 12.69
CA ALA A 396 13.36 12.70 13.21
C ALA A 396 13.69 11.20 13.37
N ALA A 397 12.74 10.39 13.85
CA ALA A 397 12.96 8.96 14.05
C ALA A 397 13.12 8.18 12.74
N TYR A 398 12.38 8.56 11.70
CA TYR A 398 12.33 7.86 10.41
C TYR A 398 12.64 8.83 9.25
N PRO A 399 13.91 9.20 9.03
CA PRO A 399 14.28 10.17 8.01
C PRO A 399 14.04 9.65 6.57
N SER A 400 14.16 8.34 6.32
CA SER A 400 13.98 7.72 4.99
C SER A 400 13.11 6.46 5.04
N GLN A 401 12.66 6.01 3.86
CA GLN A 401 11.95 4.73 3.71
C GLN A 401 12.83 3.54 4.13
N ASP A 402 14.16 3.61 3.93
CA ASP A 402 15.08 2.56 4.41
C ASP A 402 15.05 2.39 5.94
N VAL A 403 14.96 3.49 6.69
CA VAL A 403 14.94 3.45 8.16
C VAL A 403 13.58 3.00 8.70
N VAL A 404 12.46 3.47 8.13
CA VAL A 404 11.13 3.04 8.62
C VAL A 404 10.89 1.56 8.35
N TRP A 405 11.25 1.04 7.17
CA TRP A 405 11.10 -0.38 6.84
C TRP A 405 11.97 -1.29 7.73
N SER A 406 13.23 -0.90 7.99
CA SER A 406 14.12 -1.63 8.91
C SER A 406 13.54 -1.70 10.33
N ARG A 407 12.93 -0.60 10.81
CA ARG A 407 12.23 -0.59 12.11
C ARG A 407 10.92 -1.41 12.08
N PHE A 408 10.19 -1.35 10.97
CA PHE A 408 8.90 -2.04 10.75
C PHE A 408 9.08 -3.55 10.80
N GLU A 409 10.01 -4.11 10.02
CA GLU A 409 10.37 -5.54 10.03
C GLU A 409 10.75 -6.03 11.45
N GLU A 410 11.48 -5.22 12.21
CA GLU A 410 11.79 -5.51 13.62
C GLU A 410 10.56 -5.58 14.56
N THR A 411 9.43 -4.92 14.24
CA THR A 411 8.19 -5.09 15.02
C THR A 411 7.59 -6.49 14.88
N PHE A 412 7.58 -7.05 13.66
CA PHE A 412 7.15 -8.43 13.42
C PHE A 412 8.10 -9.41 14.10
N LEU A 413 9.42 -9.20 14.01
CA LEU A 413 10.41 -10.07 14.67
C LEU A 413 10.30 -10.03 16.21
N ALA A 414 9.88 -8.91 16.79
CA ALA A 414 9.54 -8.82 18.21
C ALA A 414 8.22 -9.56 18.53
N ALA A 415 7.16 -9.37 17.74
CA ALA A 415 5.85 -10.01 17.95
C ALA A 415 5.86 -11.53 17.75
N LEU A 416 6.68 -12.02 16.79
CA LEU A 416 6.75 -13.41 16.32
C LEU A 416 6.77 -14.43 17.46
N GLY A 417 7.69 -14.25 18.41
CA GLY A 417 7.91 -15.18 19.51
C GLY A 417 6.76 -15.26 20.51
N LEU A 418 5.94 -14.22 20.63
CA LEU A 418 4.72 -14.24 21.45
C LEU A 418 3.59 -14.99 20.71
N VAL A 419 3.30 -14.57 19.49
CA VAL A 419 2.08 -15.00 18.77
C VAL A 419 2.19 -16.42 18.22
N THR A 420 3.39 -16.88 17.87
CA THR A 420 3.58 -18.26 17.35
C THR A 420 3.50 -19.35 18.43
N HIS A 421 3.38 -18.99 19.71
CA HIS A 421 3.07 -19.98 20.75
C HIS A 421 1.64 -20.48 20.57
N ALA A 422 1.44 -21.79 20.43
CA ALA A 422 0.19 -22.40 19.92
C ALA A 422 -1.13 -21.98 20.64
N PRO A 423 -1.18 -21.76 21.97
CA PRO A 423 -2.36 -21.19 22.63
C PRO A 423 -2.55 -19.70 22.31
N VAL A 424 -1.46 -18.92 22.30
CA VAL A 424 -1.49 -17.48 21.99
C VAL A 424 -1.90 -17.26 20.54
N PHE A 425 -1.45 -18.09 19.61
CA PHE A 425 -1.82 -18.04 18.18
C PHE A 425 -3.34 -18.03 17.99
N LYS A 426 -4.04 -18.93 18.70
CA LYS A 426 -5.50 -19.06 18.65
C LYS A 426 -6.19 -17.85 19.29
N ASP A 427 -5.76 -17.46 20.48
CA ASP A 427 -6.30 -16.29 21.18
C ASP A 427 -6.08 -14.98 20.41
N TYR A 428 -4.92 -14.82 19.78
CA TYR A 428 -4.55 -13.65 18.97
C TYR A 428 -5.46 -13.55 17.74
N PHE A 429 -5.67 -14.65 17.01
CA PHE A 429 -6.56 -14.63 15.86
C PHE A 429 -8.02 -14.39 16.29
N TYR A 430 -8.48 -15.01 17.38
CA TYR A 430 -9.81 -14.74 17.95
C TYR A 430 -9.97 -13.25 18.31
N GLU A 431 -8.97 -12.65 18.97
CA GLU A 431 -8.95 -11.23 19.32
C GLU A 431 -8.92 -10.33 18.07
N ALA A 432 -8.25 -10.73 16.98
CA ALA A 432 -8.28 -10.01 15.71
C ALA A 432 -9.70 -9.99 15.12
N LEU A 433 -10.37 -11.15 15.03
CA LEU A 433 -11.77 -11.23 14.60
C LEU A 433 -12.67 -10.35 15.49
N ARG A 434 -12.44 -10.37 16.81
CA ARG A 434 -13.17 -9.56 17.79
C ARG A 434 -12.95 -8.05 17.59
N GLN A 435 -11.71 -7.59 17.42
CA GLN A 435 -11.42 -6.16 17.24
C GLN A 435 -12.02 -5.61 15.94
N PHE A 436 -11.96 -6.38 14.84
CA PHE A 436 -12.60 -6.00 13.58
C PHE A 436 -14.14 -6.06 13.65
N TYR A 437 -14.72 -7.04 14.34
CA TYR A 437 -16.16 -7.12 14.58
C TYR A 437 -16.70 -5.97 15.44
N MET A 438 -15.95 -5.54 16.47
CA MET A 438 -16.27 -4.35 17.27
C MET A 438 -16.21 -3.05 16.46
N ASP A 439 -15.45 -3.02 15.37
CA ASP A 439 -15.44 -1.94 14.38
C ASP A 439 -16.45 -2.17 13.22
N ASN A 440 -17.44 -3.04 13.42
CA ASN A 440 -18.51 -3.37 12.46
C ASN A 440 -18.00 -3.85 11.08
N VAL A 441 -16.91 -4.62 11.08
CA VAL A 441 -16.43 -5.42 9.95
C VAL A 441 -16.92 -6.85 10.10
N MET A 442 -17.36 -7.47 9.02
CA MET A 442 -18.07 -8.77 9.04
C MET A 442 -17.34 -9.91 8.32
N TYR A 443 -16.14 -9.65 7.76
CA TYR A 443 -15.31 -10.65 7.07
C TYR A 443 -13.85 -10.16 6.95
N LEU A 444 -12.86 -11.05 7.01
CA LEU A 444 -11.43 -10.72 6.85
C LEU A 444 -10.74 -11.62 5.82
N GLU A 445 -9.77 -11.08 5.08
CA GLU A 445 -8.76 -11.85 4.34
C GLU A 445 -7.36 -11.45 4.81
N LEU A 446 -6.68 -12.41 5.45
CA LEU A 446 -5.42 -12.20 6.15
C LEU A 446 -4.26 -12.80 5.34
N ARG A 447 -3.27 -11.97 4.97
CA ARG A 447 -1.95 -12.45 4.54
C ARG A 447 -1.27 -13.10 5.72
N ALA A 448 -0.85 -14.36 5.58
CA ALA A 448 -0.17 -15.08 6.65
C ALA A 448 1.10 -15.76 6.15
N LEU A 449 2.22 -15.51 6.83
CA LEU A 449 3.51 -16.14 6.55
C LEU A 449 3.50 -17.66 6.83
N LEU A 450 2.51 -18.13 7.60
CA LEU A 450 2.36 -19.52 8.05
C LEU A 450 3.67 -20.08 8.63
N VAL A 451 4.34 -19.27 9.44
CA VAL A 451 5.48 -19.70 10.26
C VAL A 451 5.08 -20.83 11.21
N LYS A 452 6.03 -21.70 11.56
CA LYS A 452 5.80 -22.84 12.46
C LYS A 452 5.42 -22.34 13.85
N THR A 453 4.25 -22.77 14.33
CA THR A 453 3.82 -22.53 15.72
C THR A 453 4.44 -23.55 16.66
N TYR A 454 4.48 -23.26 17.96
CA TYR A 454 5.22 -24.07 18.92
C TYR A 454 4.55 -24.19 20.31
N GLU A 455 4.84 -25.29 21.00
CA GLU A 455 4.33 -25.64 22.32
C GLU A 455 5.33 -25.32 23.46
N LEU A 456 4.88 -25.36 24.72
CA LEU A 456 5.74 -25.10 25.90
C LEU A 456 6.93 -26.08 26.07
N ASP A 457 6.88 -27.24 25.43
CA ASP A 457 7.96 -28.25 25.41
C ASP A 457 8.91 -28.11 24.21
N GLY A 458 8.65 -27.15 23.31
CA GLY A 458 9.41 -26.93 22.08
C GLY A 458 8.97 -27.78 20.88
N ARG A 459 7.88 -28.57 21.00
CA ARG A 459 7.27 -29.24 19.84
C ARG A 459 6.79 -28.20 18.84
N LEU A 460 7.15 -28.38 17.57
CA LEU A 460 6.74 -27.53 16.45
C LEU A 460 5.56 -28.15 15.70
N HIS A 461 4.67 -27.30 15.19
CA HIS A 461 3.63 -27.66 14.24
C HIS A 461 3.95 -27.14 12.82
N ASP A 462 3.22 -27.61 11.81
CA ASP A 462 3.40 -27.24 10.40
C ASP A 462 2.38 -26.20 9.90
N ARG A 463 2.44 -25.85 8.62
CA ARG A 463 1.51 -24.90 7.98
C ARG A 463 0.08 -25.41 7.94
N ALA A 464 -0.10 -26.72 7.84
CA ALA A 464 -1.42 -27.33 7.79
C ALA A 464 -2.12 -27.25 9.16
N TRP A 465 -1.39 -27.46 10.25
CA TRP A 465 -1.89 -27.19 11.61
C TRP A 465 -2.31 -25.73 11.78
N SER A 466 -1.53 -24.77 11.27
CA SER A 466 -1.87 -23.35 11.37
C SER A 466 -3.14 -22.99 10.59
N LEU A 467 -3.36 -23.58 9.41
CA LEU A 467 -4.62 -23.44 8.67
C LEU A 467 -5.80 -24.13 9.37
N GLU A 468 -5.59 -25.28 10.00
CA GLU A 468 -6.62 -25.96 10.82
C GLU A 468 -6.99 -25.13 12.07
N ALA A 469 -6.00 -24.51 12.73
CA ALA A 469 -6.23 -23.60 13.85
C ALA A 469 -6.96 -22.32 13.43
N TYR A 470 -6.57 -21.67 12.32
CA TYR A 470 -7.29 -20.53 11.75
C TYR A 470 -8.76 -20.88 11.43
N ARG A 471 -8.99 -22.02 10.77
CA ARG A 471 -10.32 -22.54 10.42
C ARG A 471 -11.20 -22.74 11.64
N ASP A 472 -10.68 -23.38 12.68
CA ASP A 472 -11.49 -23.80 13.82
C ASP A 472 -11.80 -22.62 14.76
N VAL A 473 -10.87 -21.67 14.92
CA VAL A 473 -11.14 -20.39 15.61
C VAL A 473 -12.13 -19.52 14.82
N ALA A 474 -12.03 -19.44 13.50
CA ALA A 474 -13.01 -18.72 12.68
C ALA A 474 -14.42 -19.36 12.78
N ARG A 475 -14.52 -20.69 12.82
CA ARG A 475 -15.78 -21.42 13.02
C ARG A 475 -16.37 -21.18 14.41
N GLN A 476 -15.54 -21.16 15.46
CA GLN A 476 -15.98 -20.77 16.80
C GLN A 476 -16.55 -19.35 16.79
N PHE A 477 -15.79 -18.37 16.29
CA PHE A 477 -16.20 -16.97 16.30
C PHE A 477 -17.51 -16.73 15.53
N VAL A 478 -17.71 -17.39 14.38
CA VAL A 478 -18.98 -17.33 13.60
C VAL A 478 -20.14 -18.01 14.32
N THR A 479 -19.88 -19.04 15.14
CA THR A 479 -20.92 -19.70 15.96
C THR A 479 -21.39 -18.77 17.08
N GLU A 480 -20.47 -17.99 17.65
CA GLU A 480 -20.74 -17.02 18.72
C GLU A 480 -21.29 -15.68 18.16
N HIS A 481 -20.96 -15.33 16.92
CA HIS A 481 -21.37 -14.09 16.24
C HIS A 481 -21.98 -14.39 14.85
N PRO A 482 -23.26 -14.82 14.76
CA PRO A 482 -23.85 -15.31 13.51
C PRO A 482 -24.06 -14.26 12.38
N ASP A 483 -23.82 -12.98 12.65
CA ASP A 483 -23.78 -11.91 11.64
C ASP A 483 -22.36 -11.63 11.09
N PHE A 484 -21.37 -12.40 11.54
CA PHE A 484 -20.02 -12.47 10.99
C PHE A 484 -19.91 -13.64 9.98
N LEU A 485 -19.12 -13.47 8.93
CA LEU A 485 -18.95 -14.47 7.87
C LEU A 485 -17.74 -15.38 8.05
N GLY A 486 -16.83 -15.03 8.96
CA GLY A 486 -15.56 -15.72 9.18
C GLY A 486 -14.40 -14.97 8.53
N ALA A 487 -13.34 -15.71 8.20
CA ALA A 487 -12.14 -15.16 7.58
C ALA A 487 -11.45 -16.21 6.69
N ARG A 488 -10.62 -15.75 5.76
CA ARG A 488 -9.78 -16.59 4.89
C ARG A 488 -8.32 -16.15 4.93
N ILE A 489 -7.43 -17.07 4.57
CA ILE A 489 -5.98 -16.91 4.67
C ILE A 489 -5.36 -16.88 3.27
N ILE A 490 -4.58 -15.85 2.98
CA ILE A 490 -3.71 -15.76 1.80
C ILE A 490 -2.32 -16.18 2.29
N PHE A 491 -1.78 -17.30 1.79
CA PHE A 491 -0.45 -17.75 2.21
C PHE A 491 0.62 -16.84 1.58
N THR A 492 1.52 -16.30 2.40
CA THR A 492 2.55 -15.36 1.95
C THR A 492 3.96 -15.82 2.21
N VAL A 493 4.87 -15.30 1.40
CA VAL A 493 6.32 -15.44 1.58
C VAL A 493 7.01 -14.11 1.38
N HIS A 494 8.15 -13.92 2.04
CA HIS A 494 8.96 -12.72 1.87
C HIS A 494 9.63 -12.72 0.48
N ARG A 495 9.54 -11.63 -0.29
CA ARG A 495 10.13 -11.51 -1.64
C ARG A 495 11.67 -11.45 -1.71
N GLY A 496 12.35 -11.95 -0.67
CA GLY A 496 13.79 -12.20 -0.63
C GLY A 496 14.21 -13.64 -1.00
N LEU A 497 13.25 -14.58 -1.11
CA LEU A 497 13.52 -16.00 -1.43
C LEU A 497 14.32 -16.19 -2.73
N ASN A 498 15.09 -17.29 -2.79
CA ASN A 498 15.68 -17.80 -4.03
C ASN A 498 14.68 -18.63 -4.86
N LEU A 499 15.01 -18.89 -6.13
CA LEU A 499 14.08 -19.56 -7.06
C LEU A 499 13.69 -20.97 -6.59
N SER A 500 14.63 -21.76 -6.06
CA SER A 500 14.34 -23.11 -5.57
C SER A 500 13.44 -23.09 -4.32
N GLU A 501 13.55 -22.07 -3.48
CA GLU A 501 12.62 -21.86 -2.35
C GLU A 501 11.23 -21.42 -2.85
N ALA A 502 11.18 -20.56 -3.87
CA ALA A 502 9.94 -20.08 -4.48
C ALA A 502 9.17 -21.20 -5.21
N GLU A 503 9.86 -22.05 -5.98
CA GLU A 503 9.26 -23.23 -6.64
C GLU A 503 8.69 -24.19 -5.59
N ALA A 504 9.47 -24.54 -4.57
CA ALA A 504 9.05 -25.44 -3.50
C ALA A 504 7.83 -24.92 -2.71
N VAL A 505 7.78 -23.61 -2.42
CA VAL A 505 6.69 -23.02 -1.63
C VAL A 505 5.43 -22.75 -2.45
N VAL A 506 5.51 -22.58 -3.78
CA VAL A 506 4.33 -22.54 -4.66
C VAL A 506 3.74 -23.95 -4.85
N GLU A 507 4.57 -24.99 -4.96
CA GLU A 507 4.09 -26.39 -4.91
C GLU A 507 3.44 -26.73 -3.56
N GLU A 508 4.00 -26.26 -2.44
CA GLU A 508 3.36 -26.35 -1.12
C GLU A 508 2.03 -25.56 -1.07
N ALA A 509 1.99 -24.35 -1.62
CA ALA A 509 0.78 -23.52 -1.68
C ALA A 509 -0.35 -24.22 -2.46
N MET A 510 -0.07 -24.88 -3.58
CA MET A 510 -1.05 -25.69 -4.32
C MET A 510 -1.58 -26.87 -3.49
N GLN A 511 -0.71 -27.55 -2.73
CA GLN A 511 -1.12 -28.65 -1.86
C GLN A 511 -2.00 -28.18 -0.70
N LEU A 512 -1.66 -27.06 -0.06
CA LEU A 512 -2.45 -26.44 1.01
C LEU A 512 -3.79 -25.90 0.47
N GLN A 513 -3.80 -25.26 -0.71
CA GLN A 513 -5.01 -24.76 -1.37
C GLN A 513 -5.99 -25.89 -1.71
N LYS A 514 -5.47 -27.08 -2.04
CA LYS A 514 -6.24 -28.31 -2.28
C LYS A 514 -6.72 -28.97 -0.98
N LYS A 515 -5.94 -28.91 0.11
CA LYS A 515 -6.33 -29.48 1.43
C LYS A 515 -7.35 -28.60 2.16
N PHE A 516 -7.28 -27.27 2.00
CA PHE A 516 -8.08 -26.29 2.74
C PHE A 516 -8.81 -25.28 1.84
N PRO A 517 -9.61 -25.72 0.84
CA PRO A 517 -10.24 -24.84 -0.14
C PRO A 517 -11.31 -23.91 0.45
N GLU A 518 -11.75 -24.12 1.70
CA GLU A 518 -12.64 -23.22 2.43
C GLU A 518 -11.89 -22.15 3.24
N VAL A 519 -10.61 -22.39 3.58
CA VAL A 519 -9.78 -21.53 4.46
C VAL A 519 -8.81 -20.70 3.63
N MET A 520 -8.01 -21.37 2.80
CA MET A 520 -6.97 -20.74 2.01
C MET A 520 -7.61 -20.08 0.78
N ALA A 521 -7.39 -18.77 0.61
CA ALA A 521 -7.89 -17.98 -0.51
C ALA A 521 -6.96 -18.01 -1.72
N GLY A 522 -5.64 -18.09 -1.48
CA GLY A 522 -4.61 -18.06 -2.51
C GLY A 522 -3.23 -17.69 -1.96
N PHE A 523 -2.38 -17.08 -2.79
CA PHE A 523 -0.97 -16.79 -2.50
C PHE A 523 -0.57 -15.33 -2.83
N ASP A 524 0.45 -14.80 -2.16
CA ASP A 524 0.95 -13.42 -2.30
C ASP A 524 2.43 -13.30 -1.84
N MET A 525 3.16 -12.26 -2.28
CA MET A 525 4.59 -12.05 -2.03
C MET A 525 4.85 -10.71 -1.34
N VAL A 526 5.22 -10.78 -0.07
CA VAL A 526 5.22 -9.65 0.88
C VAL A 526 6.62 -9.21 1.28
N GLY A 527 6.71 -8.13 2.06
CA GLY A 527 7.96 -7.46 2.41
C GLY A 527 8.40 -6.46 1.35
N ARG A 528 9.37 -5.62 1.71
CA ARG A 528 9.60 -4.34 1.03
C ARG A 528 9.79 -4.48 -0.49
N GLU A 529 8.83 -3.94 -1.24
CA GLU A 529 8.83 -3.95 -2.70
C GLU A 529 10.11 -3.30 -3.28
N ASP A 530 10.44 -2.09 -2.81
CA ASP A 530 11.56 -1.23 -3.24
C ASP A 530 12.98 -1.82 -3.14
N ARG A 531 13.15 -2.90 -2.36
CA ARG A 531 14.45 -3.57 -2.13
C ARG A 531 14.39 -5.09 -2.35
N GLY A 532 13.20 -5.64 -2.59
CA GLY A 532 12.99 -7.06 -2.82
C GLY A 532 13.24 -7.47 -4.27
N ARG A 533 12.78 -8.66 -4.63
CA ARG A 533 12.81 -9.17 -6.00
C ARG A 533 11.45 -8.92 -6.67
N PRO A 534 11.41 -8.46 -7.94
CA PRO A 534 10.15 -8.25 -8.66
C PRO A 534 9.46 -9.58 -9.00
N LEU A 535 8.17 -9.55 -9.30
CA LEU A 535 7.37 -10.72 -9.66
C LEU A 535 7.95 -11.45 -10.90
N TRP A 536 8.44 -10.71 -11.90
CA TRP A 536 9.13 -11.30 -13.06
C TRP A 536 10.37 -12.13 -12.70
N TYR A 537 11.03 -11.88 -11.55
CA TYR A 537 12.13 -12.74 -11.09
C TYR A 537 11.63 -14.17 -10.81
N PHE A 538 10.45 -14.29 -10.21
CA PHE A 538 9.83 -15.56 -9.79
C PHE A 538 8.93 -16.20 -10.86
N ARG A 539 8.92 -15.69 -12.09
CA ARG A 539 7.99 -16.08 -13.17
C ARG A 539 7.89 -17.60 -13.39
N GLU A 540 8.98 -18.36 -13.29
CA GLU A 540 8.96 -19.82 -13.38
C GLU A 540 8.12 -20.43 -12.23
N ALA A 541 8.48 -20.14 -10.98
CA ALA A 541 7.75 -20.60 -9.80
C ALA A 541 6.27 -20.19 -9.82
N LEU A 542 5.97 -18.94 -10.21
CA LEU A 542 4.59 -18.42 -10.28
C LEU A 542 3.79 -19.00 -11.46
N SER A 543 4.44 -19.58 -12.47
CA SER A 543 3.79 -20.27 -13.59
C SER A 543 3.43 -21.73 -13.29
N LEU A 544 4.08 -22.36 -12.30
CA LEU A 544 3.86 -23.77 -11.95
C LEU A 544 2.38 -24.17 -11.82
N PRO A 545 1.46 -23.39 -11.21
CA PRO A 545 0.05 -23.77 -11.16
C PRO A 545 -0.58 -23.92 -12.54
N ALA A 546 -0.30 -23.01 -13.47
CA ALA A 546 -0.80 -23.10 -14.85
C ALA A 546 -0.21 -24.32 -15.58
N GLU A 547 1.09 -24.59 -15.41
CA GLU A 547 1.78 -25.75 -16.00
C GLU A 547 1.27 -27.10 -15.44
N ARG A 548 0.89 -27.14 -14.16
CA ARG A 548 0.28 -28.30 -13.49
C ARG A 548 -1.22 -28.46 -13.77
N GLY A 549 -1.87 -27.47 -14.41
CA GLY A 549 -3.32 -27.44 -14.60
C GLY A 549 -4.13 -27.19 -13.31
N VAL A 550 -3.53 -26.50 -12.34
CA VAL A 550 -4.09 -26.18 -11.02
C VAL A 550 -4.37 -24.68 -10.91
N THR A 551 -5.55 -24.31 -10.41
CA THR A 551 -5.86 -22.91 -10.11
C THR A 551 -5.39 -22.54 -8.71
N LEU A 552 -4.31 -21.75 -8.62
CA LEU A 552 -3.90 -21.04 -7.40
C LEU A 552 -4.21 -19.54 -7.61
N PRO A 553 -5.17 -18.95 -6.87
CA PRO A 553 -5.43 -17.52 -6.97
C PRO A 553 -4.27 -16.71 -6.38
N TYR A 554 -3.91 -15.61 -7.04
CA TYR A 554 -2.92 -14.65 -6.53
C TYR A 554 -3.55 -13.34 -6.05
N PHE A 555 -2.89 -12.67 -5.11
CA PHE A 555 -3.31 -11.39 -4.52
C PHE A 555 -2.11 -10.43 -4.35
N PHE A 556 -1.24 -10.36 -5.36
CA PHE A 556 0.09 -9.74 -5.23
C PHE A 556 0.09 -8.28 -4.73
N HIS A 557 0.95 -7.99 -3.77
CA HIS A 557 1.51 -6.64 -3.58
C HIS A 557 2.25 -6.22 -4.86
N ALA A 558 1.86 -5.08 -5.44
CA ALA A 558 2.51 -4.55 -6.63
C ALA A 558 2.33 -3.03 -6.77
N GLY A 559 3.42 -2.35 -7.14
CA GLY A 559 3.46 -0.91 -7.30
C GLY A 559 3.37 -0.12 -5.99
N GLU A 560 3.77 -0.70 -4.85
CA GLU A 560 3.93 0.01 -3.58
C GLU A 560 5.27 0.78 -3.55
N THR A 561 5.38 1.82 -4.37
CA THR A 561 6.64 2.53 -4.58
C THR A 561 6.44 3.98 -5.03
N ASP A 562 7.43 4.82 -4.71
CA ASP A 562 7.56 6.18 -5.25
C ASP A 562 8.31 6.24 -6.58
N TRP A 563 8.90 5.14 -7.07
CA TRP A 563 9.56 5.12 -8.36
C TRP A 563 8.57 5.09 -9.55
N GLU A 564 9.08 5.42 -10.73
CA GLU A 564 8.35 5.37 -11.98
C GLU A 564 9.32 4.93 -13.08
N GLY A 565 8.94 3.95 -13.89
CA GLY A 565 9.78 3.40 -14.95
C GLY A 565 10.90 2.50 -14.44
N ARG A 566 10.63 1.70 -13.39
CA ARG A 566 11.52 0.66 -12.86
C ARG A 566 10.80 -0.69 -12.75
N ASP A 567 11.60 -1.74 -12.57
CA ASP A 567 11.16 -3.10 -12.25
C ASP A 567 10.24 -3.19 -11.03
N VAL A 568 10.40 -2.29 -10.06
CA VAL A 568 9.55 -2.18 -8.86
C VAL A 568 8.10 -1.76 -9.17
N ASP A 569 7.86 -0.82 -10.10
CA ASP A 569 6.51 -0.41 -10.51
C ASP A 569 5.97 -1.21 -11.71
N GLU A 570 6.84 -1.84 -12.52
CA GLU A 570 6.47 -2.82 -13.55
C GLU A 570 5.77 -4.07 -12.96
N ASN A 571 5.94 -4.37 -11.66
CA ASN A 571 5.18 -5.41 -10.95
C ASN A 571 3.65 -5.29 -11.12
N LEU A 572 3.13 -4.07 -11.38
CA LEU A 572 1.71 -3.84 -11.70
C LEU A 572 1.26 -4.57 -12.97
N LEU A 573 2.14 -4.66 -13.98
CA LEU A 573 1.88 -5.38 -15.22
C LEU A 573 2.07 -6.89 -15.00
N ASP A 574 3.11 -7.30 -14.27
CA ASP A 574 3.33 -8.72 -13.93
C ASP A 574 2.16 -9.34 -13.16
N ALA A 575 1.67 -8.66 -12.13
CA ALA A 575 0.53 -9.12 -11.34
C ALA A 575 -0.72 -9.32 -12.23
N LEU A 576 -0.91 -8.48 -13.25
CA LEU A 576 -1.97 -8.63 -14.25
C LEU A 576 -1.65 -9.75 -15.27
N LEU A 577 -0.39 -10.02 -15.62
CA LEU A 577 -0.01 -11.16 -16.48
C LEU A 577 -0.25 -12.50 -15.77
N PHE A 578 0.07 -12.60 -14.47
CA PHE A 578 -0.22 -13.76 -13.62
C PHE A 578 -1.69 -13.86 -13.18
N ASN A 579 -2.58 -12.99 -13.69
CA ASN A 579 -4.02 -12.99 -13.42
C ASN A 579 -4.37 -12.87 -11.93
N THR A 580 -3.69 -11.96 -11.21
CA THR A 580 -4.02 -11.64 -9.82
C THR A 580 -5.50 -11.26 -9.65
N SER A 581 -6.10 -11.67 -8.54
CA SER A 581 -7.51 -11.40 -8.22
C SER A 581 -7.70 -9.96 -7.69
N ARG A 582 -6.68 -9.43 -7.01
CA ARG A 582 -6.57 -8.05 -6.52
C ARG A 582 -5.09 -7.61 -6.53
N ILE A 583 -4.85 -6.31 -6.43
CA ILE A 583 -3.50 -5.72 -6.32
C ILE A 583 -3.37 -5.08 -4.94
N GLY A 584 -2.37 -5.50 -4.16
CA GLY A 584 -2.01 -4.87 -2.90
C GLY A 584 -1.43 -3.47 -3.13
N HIS A 585 -1.99 -2.47 -2.46
CA HIS A 585 -1.73 -1.02 -2.58
C HIS A 585 -2.03 -0.43 -3.97
N GLY A 586 -1.31 -0.87 -5.01
CA GLY A 586 -1.41 -0.30 -6.36
C GLY A 586 -1.03 1.18 -6.43
N PHE A 587 -0.15 1.66 -5.54
CA PHE A 587 0.12 3.09 -5.33
C PHE A 587 0.60 3.80 -6.61
N ALA A 588 1.51 3.17 -7.37
CA ALA A 588 2.01 3.70 -8.64
C ALA A 588 1.02 3.58 -9.84
N LEU A 589 -0.16 2.95 -9.68
CA LEU A 589 -1.06 2.59 -10.78
C LEU A 589 -1.56 3.79 -11.62
N THR A 590 -1.65 4.99 -11.02
CA THR A 590 -2.03 6.21 -11.76
C THR A 590 -1.02 6.63 -12.82
N ARG A 591 0.26 6.25 -12.66
CA ARG A 591 1.38 6.50 -13.57
C ARG A 591 1.39 5.52 -14.76
N HIS A 592 0.73 4.37 -14.60
CA HIS A 592 0.66 3.28 -15.58
C HIS A 592 -0.71 3.19 -16.28
N PRO A 593 -0.99 4.03 -17.31
CA PRO A 593 -2.32 4.10 -17.92
C PRO A 593 -2.79 2.76 -18.51
N LEU A 594 -1.88 1.94 -19.06
CA LEU A 594 -2.21 0.62 -19.59
C LEU A 594 -2.56 -0.38 -18.47
N ALA A 595 -1.77 -0.44 -17.40
CA ALA A 595 -2.07 -1.30 -16.25
C ALA A 595 -3.41 -0.88 -15.60
N LYS A 596 -3.64 0.42 -15.45
CA LYS A 596 -4.90 0.99 -14.94
C LYS A 596 -6.09 0.59 -15.82
N GLU A 597 -5.98 0.71 -17.14
CA GLU A 597 -7.05 0.30 -18.06
C GLU A 597 -7.30 -1.21 -18.03
N LEU A 598 -6.24 -2.03 -17.96
CA LEU A 598 -6.34 -3.49 -17.85
C LEU A 598 -6.98 -3.93 -16.53
N SER A 599 -6.56 -3.38 -15.40
CA SER A 599 -7.13 -3.67 -14.07
C SER A 599 -8.63 -3.36 -14.05
N ARG A 600 -9.01 -2.16 -14.53
CA ARG A 600 -10.40 -1.74 -14.69
C ARG A 600 -11.21 -2.68 -15.58
N LYS A 601 -10.72 -3.02 -16.78
CA LYS A 601 -11.41 -3.88 -17.75
C LYS A 601 -11.59 -5.33 -17.24
N ARG A 602 -10.65 -5.83 -16.44
CA ARG A 602 -10.69 -7.18 -15.86
C ARG A 602 -11.45 -7.26 -14.53
N GLY A 603 -11.80 -6.12 -13.93
CA GLY A 603 -12.41 -6.06 -12.61
C GLY A 603 -11.44 -6.40 -11.47
N VAL A 604 -10.14 -6.26 -11.69
CA VAL A 604 -9.11 -6.42 -10.66
C VAL A 604 -9.06 -5.13 -9.85
N ALA A 605 -9.33 -5.23 -8.55
CA ALA A 605 -9.38 -4.09 -7.64
C ALA A 605 -8.04 -3.85 -6.93
N VAL A 606 -7.71 -2.58 -6.68
CA VAL A 606 -6.63 -2.19 -5.78
C VAL A 606 -7.09 -2.18 -4.32
N GLU A 607 -6.22 -2.63 -3.42
CA GLU A 607 -6.43 -2.64 -1.98
C GLU A 607 -5.70 -1.45 -1.36
N VAL A 608 -6.41 -0.35 -1.14
CA VAL A 608 -5.82 0.92 -0.69
C VAL A 608 -5.69 0.95 0.83
N CYS A 609 -4.48 1.25 1.32
CA CYS A 609 -4.14 1.28 2.75
C CYS A 609 -3.51 2.64 3.15
N PRO A 610 -4.32 3.72 3.24
CA PRO A 610 -3.82 5.10 3.33
C PRO A 610 -2.84 5.35 4.49
N ILE A 611 -3.09 4.78 5.67
CA ILE A 611 -2.23 5.01 6.85
C ILE A 611 -0.89 4.31 6.69
N SER A 612 -0.88 3.09 6.13
CA SER A 612 0.34 2.37 5.80
C SER A 612 1.22 3.18 4.85
N ASN A 613 0.66 3.61 3.72
CA ASN A 613 1.41 4.36 2.72
C ASN A 613 1.88 5.75 3.23
N GLN A 614 1.20 6.35 4.23
CA GLN A 614 1.71 7.55 4.91
C GLN A 614 2.85 7.26 5.90
N VAL A 615 2.67 6.27 6.78
CA VAL A 615 3.63 5.92 7.85
C VAL A 615 4.92 5.32 7.27
N LEU A 616 4.80 4.50 6.21
CA LEU A 616 5.93 3.96 5.44
C LEU A 616 6.54 5.00 4.47
N LYS A 617 6.05 6.25 4.50
CA LYS A 617 6.63 7.45 3.87
C LYS A 617 6.58 7.47 2.33
N LEU A 618 5.54 6.91 1.71
CA LEU A 618 5.25 7.09 0.28
C LEU A 618 4.50 8.40 -0.01
N VAL A 619 3.76 8.93 0.98
CA VAL A 619 3.15 10.26 0.88
C VAL A 619 3.10 10.93 2.25
N SER A 620 3.32 12.24 2.31
CA SER A 620 3.23 13.03 3.56
C SER A 620 1.83 13.56 3.83
N ASP A 621 1.13 14.00 2.78
CA ASP A 621 -0.21 14.59 2.82
C ASP A 621 -1.19 13.71 2.05
N LEU A 622 -2.18 13.12 2.72
CA LEU A 622 -3.10 12.17 2.09
C LEU A 622 -4.05 12.81 1.06
N ARG A 623 -4.10 14.14 0.98
CA ARG A 623 -4.74 14.86 -0.13
C ARG A 623 -4.01 14.68 -1.47
N THR A 624 -2.72 14.35 -1.44
CA THR A 624 -1.90 14.07 -2.63
C THR A 624 -1.71 12.57 -2.91
N HIS A 625 -2.37 11.70 -2.15
CA HIS A 625 -2.29 10.26 -2.32
C HIS A 625 -2.88 9.83 -3.70
N PRO A 626 -2.18 9.02 -4.51
CA PRO A 626 -2.55 8.75 -5.91
C PRO A 626 -3.95 8.13 -6.08
N ALA A 627 -4.38 7.32 -5.11
CA ALA A 627 -5.74 6.76 -5.11
C ALA A 627 -6.88 7.82 -5.07
N ALA A 628 -6.62 9.10 -4.75
CA ALA A 628 -7.60 10.18 -4.92
C ALA A 628 -8.05 10.33 -6.38
N SER A 629 -7.11 10.21 -7.34
CA SER A 629 -7.44 10.18 -8.77
C SER A 629 -8.19 8.90 -9.15
N LEU A 630 -7.81 7.75 -8.60
CA LEU A 630 -8.55 6.49 -8.81
C LEU A 630 -9.98 6.57 -8.26
N MET A 631 -10.20 7.29 -7.15
CA MET A 631 -11.51 7.55 -6.58
C MET A 631 -12.36 8.44 -7.50
N SER A 632 -11.80 9.49 -8.11
CA SER A 632 -12.54 10.41 -8.99
C SER A 632 -12.93 9.80 -10.33
N GLU A 633 -12.17 8.82 -10.84
CA GLU A 633 -12.56 8.04 -12.04
C GLU A 633 -13.37 6.77 -11.71
N GLY A 634 -13.75 6.53 -10.44
CA GLY A 634 -14.54 5.35 -10.05
C GLY A 634 -13.83 4.04 -10.39
N HIS A 635 -12.55 3.93 -10.03
CA HIS A 635 -11.74 2.74 -10.28
C HIS A 635 -12.14 1.59 -9.33
N PRO A 636 -12.08 0.31 -9.76
CA PRO A 636 -12.22 -0.84 -8.87
C PRO A 636 -11.25 -0.77 -7.67
N MET A 637 -11.78 -0.53 -6.47
CA MET A 637 -10.97 -0.43 -5.25
C MET A 637 -11.73 -0.85 -3.99
N VAL A 638 -10.94 -1.22 -2.99
CA VAL A 638 -11.36 -1.43 -1.60
C VAL A 638 -10.43 -0.66 -0.67
N VAL A 639 -10.90 -0.33 0.53
CA VAL A 639 -10.06 0.28 1.59
C VAL A 639 -9.80 -0.78 2.66
N SER A 640 -8.55 -0.87 3.12
CA SER A 640 -8.14 -1.76 4.22
C SER A 640 -7.16 -1.03 5.15
N SER A 641 -6.80 -1.66 6.27
CA SER A 641 -5.96 -1.07 7.33
C SER A 641 -4.57 -1.67 7.47
N ASP A 642 -4.25 -2.70 6.69
CA ASP A 642 -2.91 -3.28 6.59
C ASP A 642 -2.37 -3.83 7.92
N ASP A 643 -1.41 -3.14 8.54
CA ASP A 643 -0.79 -3.45 9.83
C ASP A 643 -1.26 -2.48 10.96
N PRO A 644 -2.56 -2.43 11.29
CA PRO A 644 -3.13 -1.35 12.08
C PRO A 644 -2.47 -1.20 13.46
N ALA A 645 -2.17 -2.30 14.16
CA ALA A 645 -1.57 -2.22 15.49
C ALA A 645 -0.16 -1.60 15.44
N THR A 646 0.62 -1.93 14.41
CA THR A 646 1.98 -1.40 14.18
C THR A 646 1.97 0.11 13.97
N PHE A 647 0.91 0.63 13.32
CA PHE A 647 0.68 2.07 13.12
C PHE A 647 -0.09 2.76 14.27
N GLY A 648 -0.54 2.00 15.28
CA GLY A 648 -1.36 2.49 16.39
C GLY A 648 -2.85 2.67 16.06
N ALA A 649 -3.31 2.21 14.90
CA ALA A 649 -4.72 2.08 14.54
C ALA A 649 -5.32 0.77 15.08
N THR A 650 -6.63 0.59 14.87
CA THR A 650 -7.39 -0.65 15.17
C THR A 650 -8.60 -0.72 14.24
N GLY A 651 -8.87 -1.89 13.65
CA GLY A 651 -9.98 -2.05 12.68
C GLY A 651 -9.76 -1.23 11.40
N LEU A 652 -10.85 -0.96 10.67
CA LEU A 652 -10.84 -0.26 9.38
C LEU A 652 -11.21 1.23 9.47
N SER A 653 -11.81 1.67 10.58
CA SER A 653 -12.44 3.00 10.63
C SER A 653 -11.47 4.19 10.54
N TYR A 654 -10.18 3.98 10.81
CA TYR A 654 -9.15 4.99 10.63
C TYR A 654 -8.84 5.20 9.14
N ASP A 655 -8.53 4.13 8.39
CA ASP A 655 -8.30 4.20 6.94
C ASP A 655 -9.55 4.60 6.16
N PHE A 656 -10.76 4.22 6.62
CA PHE A 656 -12.01 4.75 6.08
C PHE A 656 -12.19 6.26 6.33
N TYR A 657 -11.67 6.81 7.43
CA TYR A 657 -11.65 8.26 7.66
C TYR A 657 -10.68 8.95 6.71
N GLU A 658 -9.45 8.44 6.57
CA GLU A 658 -8.45 9.02 5.68
C GLU A 658 -8.87 8.94 4.20
N ALA A 659 -9.41 7.80 3.76
CA ALA A 659 -9.96 7.63 2.42
C ALA A 659 -11.17 8.55 2.16
N PHE A 660 -12.06 8.71 3.15
CA PHE A 660 -13.26 9.54 2.98
C PHE A 660 -12.95 11.04 3.03
N VAL A 661 -12.13 11.49 3.97
CA VAL A 661 -11.88 12.91 4.26
C VAL A 661 -10.66 13.45 3.51
N GLY A 662 -9.57 12.68 3.44
CA GLY A 662 -8.36 13.02 2.70
C GLY A 662 -8.50 12.76 1.20
N LEU A 663 -8.50 11.48 0.80
CA LEU A 663 -8.44 11.07 -0.61
C LEU A 663 -9.69 11.50 -1.40
N GLY A 664 -10.88 11.24 -0.85
CA GLY A 664 -12.16 11.56 -1.49
C GLY A 664 -12.55 13.05 -1.47
N GLY A 665 -11.72 13.92 -0.89
CA GLY A 665 -11.94 15.36 -0.81
C GLY A 665 -13.32 15.76 -0.25
N LEU A 666 -13.82 16.94 -0.62
CA LEU A 666 -15.15 17.40 -0.22
C LEU A 666 -16.29 16.86 -1.12
N SER A 667 -16.00 16.11 -2.19
CA SER A 667 -17.01 15.55 -3.10
C SER A 667 -17.48 14.14 -2.70
N ALA A 668 -16.62 13.35 -2.03
CA ALA A 668 -17.00 12.03 -1.53
C ALA A 668 -18.12 12.13 -0.47
N HIS A 669 -19.14 11.30 -0.64
CA HIS A 669 -20.43 11.38 0.05
C HIS A 669 -20.85 9.99 0.57
N LEU A 670 -22.07 9.86 1.12
CA LEU A 670 -22.52 8.57 1.65
C LEU A 670 -22.55 7.45 0.59
N GLY A 671 -22.76 7.80 -0.70
CA GLY A 671 -22.66 6.86 -1.82
C GLY A 671 -21.25 6.29 -2.00
N THR A 672 -20.21 7.11 -1.81
CA THR A 672 -18.80 6.68 -1.83
C THR A 672 -18.51 5.65 -0.73
N LEU A 673 -18.98 5.93 0.48
CA LEU A 673 -18.85 4.99 1.62
C LEU A 673 -19.60 3.68 1.37
N LYS A 674 -20.82 3.77 0.85
CA LYS A 674 -21.67 2.62 0.50
C LYS A 674 -20.99 1.74 -0.55
N GLU A 675 -20.44 2.35 -1.60
CA GLU A 675 -19.80 1.64 -2.70
C GLU A 675 -18.48 0.96 -2.27
N LEU A 676 -17.65 1.62 -1.46
CA LEU A 676 -16.44 1.01 -0.90
C LEU A 676 -16.75 -0.19 -0.01
N ALA A 677 -17.79 -0.08 0.84
CA ALA A 677 -18.25 -1.19 1.68
C ALA A 677 -18.80 -2.36 0.83
N MET A 678 -19.58 -2.08 -0.22
CA MET A 678 -20.04 -3.14 -1.14
C MET A 678 -18.88 -3.76 -1.94
N ASN A 679 -17.90 -2.96 -2.39
CA ASN A 679 -16.72 -3.45 -3.11
C ASN A 679 -15.90 -4.45 -2.29
N SER A 680 -15.75 -4.22 -0.98
CA SER A 680 -15.07 -5.17 -0.09
C SER A 680 -15.71 -6.57 -0.09
N ILE A 681 -17.02 -6.67 -0.38
CA ILE A 681 -17.71 -7.95 -0.54
C ILE A 681 -17.58 -8.46 -1.98
N ARG A 682 -17.79 -7.60 -2.99
CA ARG A 682 -17.70 -7.95 -4.43
C ARG A 682 -16.32 -8.52 -4.81
N TYR A 683 -15.23 -7.95 -4.29
CA TYR A 683 -13.85 -8.32 -4.62
C TYR A 683 -13.19 -9.31 -3.63
N SER A 684 -13.93 -9.79 -2.61
CA SER A 684 -13.47 -10.89 -1.74
C SER A 684 -13.22 -12.20 -2.51
N SER A 685 -12.52 -13.15 -1.90
CA SER A 685 -12.38 -14.55 -2.39
C SER A 685 -13.58 -15.46 -2.03
N LEU A 686 -14.67 -14.90 -1.47
CA LEU A 686 -15.91 -15.63 -1.23
C LEU A 686 -16.48 -16.17 -2.56
N SER A 687 -17.13 -17.35 -2.52
CA SER A 687 -17.89 -17.86 -3.67
C SER A 687 -19.07 -16.92 -4.00
N PRO A 688 -19.59 -16.91 -5.24
CA PRO A 688 -20.70 -16.03 -5.62
C PRO A 688 -21.90 -16.13 -4.66
N GLN A 689 -22.27 -17.35 -4.26
CA GLN A 689 -23.39 -17.60 -3.35
C GLN A 689 -23.13 -17.05 -1.93
N LEU A 690 -21.87 -17.03 -1.48
CA LEU A 690 -21.48 -16.39 -0.23
C LEU A 690 -21.41 -14.87 -0.36
N LYS A 691 -21.04 -14.32 -1.53
CA LYS A 691 -21.12 -12.87 -1.82
C LYS A 691 -22.56 -12.37 -1.82
N ASP A 692 -23.49 -13.12 -2.41
CA ASP A 692 -24.93 -12.78 -2.38
C ASP A 692 -25.47 -12.77 -0.94
N LYS A 693 -25.16 -13.81 -0.15
CA LYS A 693 -25.50 -13.88 1.28
C LYS A 693 -24.87 -12.72 2.07
N ALA A 694 -23.62 -12.39 1.77
CA ALA A 694 -22.87 -11.31 2.41
C ALA A 694 -23.48 -9.94 2.12
N LEU A 695 -23.77 -9.63 0.85
CA LEU A 695 -24.43 -8.37 0.46
C LEU A 695 -25.82 -8.25 1.10
N ALA A 696 -26.61 -9.33 1.13
CA ALA A 696 -27.93 -9.32 1.76
C ALA A 696 -27.87 -9.12 3.29
N LEU A 697 -26.85 -9.65 3.97
CA LEU A 697 -26.61 -9.46 5.40
C LEU A 697 -26.08 -8.04 5.71
N TRP A 698 -25.10 -7.59 4.93
CA TRP A 698 -24.55 -6.24 5.00
C TRP A 698 -25.64 -5.18 4.78
N GLN A 699 -26.53 -5.36 3.79
CA GLN A 699 -27.61 -4.40 3.52
C GLN A 699 -28.53 -4.22 4.74
N ARG A 700 -28.83 -5.28 5.51
CA ARG A 700 -29.61 -5.15 6.76
C ARG A 700 -28.87 -4.35 7.82
N LYS A 701 -27.57 -4.58 8.00
CA LYS A 701 -26.72 -3.80 8.93
C LYS A 701 -26.60 -2.34 8.47
N TRP A 702 -26.57 -2.10 7.15
CA TRP A 702 -26.57 -0.76 6.56
C TRP A 702 -27.89 -0.05 6.81
N ASP A 703 -29.04 -0.68 6.51
CA ASP A 703 -30.37 -0.10 6.73
C ASP A 703 -30.61 0.25 8.20
N GLN A 704 -30.14 -0.60 9.13
CA GLN A 704 -30.10 -0.28 10.57
C GLN A 704 -29.26 0.98 10.84
N PHE A 705 -28.01 1.02 10.38
CA PHE A 705 -27.12 2.18 10.53
C PHE A 705 -27.72 3.48 9.97
N ILE A 706 -28.43 3.41 8.83
CA ILE A 706 -29.19 4.55 8.30
C ILE A 706 -30.33 4.94 9.26
N SER A 707 -31.14 3.99 9.72
CA SER A 707 -32.29 4.28 10.61
C SER A 707 -31.89 4.92 11.95
N GLU A 708 -30.71 4.56 12.48
CA GLU A 708 -30.17 5.05 13.75
C GLU A 708 -29.50 6.43 13.66
N ASN A 709 -29.13 6.89 12.46
CA ASN A 709 -28.32 8.11 12.27
C ASN A 709 -28.91 9.12 11.26
N SER A 710 -30.06 8.84 10.64
CA SER A 710 -30.71 9.71 9.62
C SER A 710 -31.93 10.51 10.12
N GLN A 711 -32.05 10.69 11.45
CA GLN A 711 -33.10 11.47 12.10
C GLN A 711 -32.67 12.93 12.32
#